data_AF-A0A5N6PH86-F1
#
_entry.id   AF-A0A5N6PH86-F1
#
_cell.length_a   1.000
_cell.length_b   1.000
_cell.length_c   1.000
_cell.angle_alpha   90.00
_cell.angle_beta   90.00
_cell.angle_gamma   90.00
#
_symmetry.space_group_name_H-M   'P 1'
#
loop_
_entity.id
_entity.type
_entity.pdbx_description
1 polymer ?
#
loop_
_entity_poly.entity_id
_entity_poly.type
_entity_poly.pdbx_seq_one_letter_code
_entity_poly.pdbx_strand_id
1 'polypeptide(L)'
;MTMSDNEKISLVDSPTSSRSVTETVNGSHQFVIQGYSLAKGMGIGKHIASDSFTVGGYQWAVYFYPDGKNPEDNSTYVSLFIALTSEGSDVRALFELTLVDQSGKEKHKVHSHFYRALESGPYTLKYRGSMWGYKRFYRRALLETSDYLKDDCLKINCTVGVVVSATHCPRLHSIQVPKSDIGSNFGMLLENMEGSDVIFNVAGDIFHAHKLVLSARSHVFRSSFFGQEGDNHEIVITDMEPRVFKAMLHFIYRDELNEDELATSCPSNDSCLTDTLLAKLLAAADEYDLCRLKRMCESLICKDISVNSVGRILALADTYHAMELKAISLRFASENLAGVKIEVPEIDGRAQPDEFVDWLSTVERIFDLKDIPVKYKVKLVAIKLRKYASLWWDHVKKKQAQEGRSRVETWEKMRKLLKEKFLPINFHQEACLEYHNLSQRTDTVEDFIGEFVRLKMRCGADEEKEQLQVECFEMFKCLYQADPKSPRLLFNLENVSDNPHARPIAPMQGYILHFWSQSVWEDVSPDFVIGLPRTQRQKDSIMAVVDQLSKMAHFIPCANTYDASQVARLYFSEIVRLHGVPKSLTSDWDVKFIGHFWRTLWKRLGSQLHFSSAHQSDGQTEVTNRSLGNLLRSLVGNGPRRRDTVLPQAEFAYNRSTHRSTGQSPFLLFMIKQMHQLVRDQIINNNIVYQRHANVHRKRVVFKEGDLVWIHLSKDRFPAGRGGKLRPRADGPFKIIKRINDITYKVDLPGHYQVSATFNVADLSPFLPEDDSFDSRRSPFEEGENDADPVYAGQGADPPDSVA
;
A
#
# COMPACT_ATOMS: atom_id res chain seq x y z
N MET A 1 54.58 39.86 -1.47
CA MET A 1 56.04 39.87 -1.27
C MET A 1 56.46 38.42 -1.09
N THR A 2 57.10 37.86 -2.12
CA THR A 2 57.82 36.57 -2.20
C THR A 2 57.25 35.35 -1.48
N MET A 3 56.61 34.47 -2.25
CA MET A 3 56.57 33.03 -1.97
C MET A 3 57.83 32.37 -2.52
N SER A 4 58.44 31.49 -1.75
CA SER A 4 59.45 30.53 -2.19
C SER A 4 59.16 29.16 -1.59
N ASP A 5 58.83 28.25 -2.50
CA ASP A 5 58.87 26.79 -2.57
C ASP A 5 59.30 25.87 -1.40
N ASN A 6 58.55 24.75 -1.40
CA ASN A 6 58.96 23.36 -1.19
C ASN A 6 59.10 22.80 0.24
N GLU A 7 58.03 22.11 0.69
CA GLU A 7 58.18 20.82 1.36
C GLU A 7 57.26 19.77 0.72
N LYS A 8 57.89 18.75 0.11
CA LYS A 8 57.26 17.50 -0.31
C LYS A 8 56.81 16.72 0.93
N ILE A 9 55.51 16.53 1.10
CA ILE A 9 54.98 15.58 2.09
C ILE A 9 54.99 14.18 1.49
N SER A 10 55.84 13.33 2.06
CA SER A 10 55.88 11.88 1.84
C SER A 10 54.62 11.21 2.38
N LEU A 11 53.91 10.45 1.54
CA LEU A 11 52.85 9.53 1.96
C LEU A 11 53.48 8.36 2.75
N VAL A 12 53.36 8.41 4.07
CA VAL A 12 53.67 7.28 4.95
C VAL A 12 52.35 6.55 5.24
N ASP A 13 52.23 5.31 4.76
CA ASP A 13 51.14 4.41 5.12
C ASP A 13 51.12 4.25 6.64
N SER A 14 50.05 4.75 7.27
CA SER A 14 49.85 4.64 8.71
C SER A 14 49.20 3.30 9.05
N PRO A 15 49.72 2.51 10.01
CA PRO A 15 49.12 1.23 10.35
C PRO A 15 47.73 1.42 10.98
N THR A 16 46.73 0.71 10.46
CA THR A 16 45.37 0.73 11.00
C THR A 16 45.32 -0.06 12.31
N SER A 17 44.88 0.59 13.38
CA SER A 17 44.60 -0.03 14.68
C SER A 17 43.11 0.04 14.97
N SER A 18 42.53 -1.05 15.49
CA SER A 18 41.15 -1.06 15.98
C SER A 18 41.11 -1.57 17.42
N ARG A 19 40.28 -0.94 18.25
CA ARG A 19 40.06 -1.36 19.64
C ARG A 19 38.60 -1.73 19.83
N SER A 20 38.34 -3.01 20.12
CA SER A 20 37.03 -3.45 20.60
C SER A 20 36.87 -3.01 22.06
N VAL A 21 35.83 -2.23 22.35
CA VAL A 21 35.43 -1.89 23.72
C VAL A 21 34.11 -2.60 23.98
N THR A 22 34.09 -3.41 25.03
CA THR A 22 32.87 -4.06 25.51
C THR A 22 32.45 -3.35 26.78
N GLU A 23 31.29 -2.70 26.75
CA GLU A 23 30.73 -1.95 27.86
C GLU A 23 29.35 -2.51 28.24
N THR A 24 28.87 -2.17 29.43
CA THR A 24 27.56 -2.60 29.91
C THR A 24 26.66 -1.39 30.07
N VAL A 25 25.54 -1.37 29.37
CA VAL A 25 24.51 -0.33 29.47
C VAL A 25 23.47 -0.79 30.49
N ASN A 26 23.36 -0.06 31.60
CA ASN A 26 22.46 -0.38 32.70
C ASN A 26 21.14 0.40 32.60
N GLY A 27 20.04 -0.24 32.98
CA GLY A 27 18.75 0.40 33.16
C GLY A 27 17.91 -0.33 34.19
N SER A 28 17.05 0.39 34.90
CA SER A 28 16.21 -0.16 35.97
C SER A 28 14.73 0.09 35.70
N HIS A 29 13.89 -0.85 36.12
CA HIS A 29 12.45 -0.80 35.96
C HIS A 29 11.76 -1.25 37.25
N GLN A 30 10.85 -0.42 37.74
CA GLN A 30 10.01 -0.72 38.90
C GLN A 30 8.68 -1.30 38.43
N PHE A 31 8.37 -2.50 38.89
CA PHE A 31 7.14 -3.22 38.62
C PHE A 31 6.31 -3.35 39.90
N VAL A 32 5.09 -2.81 39.88
CA VAL A 32 4.17 -2.81 41.03
C VAL A 32 2.96 -3.67 40.71
N ILE A 33 2.69 -4.66 41.56
CA ILE A 33 1.52 -5.53 41.46
C ILE A 33 0.56 -5.13 42.57
N GLN A 34 -0.55 -4.49 42.19
CA GLN A 34 -1.65 -4.17 43.10
C GLN A 34 -2.73 -5.25 43.00
N GLY A 35 -3.26 -5.70 44.14
CA GLY A 35 -4.25 -6.79 44.16
C GLY A 35 -3.62 -8.19 44.19
N TYR A 36 -2.48 -8.38 44.88
CA TYR A 36 -1.79 -9.69 44.93
C TYR A 36 -2.72 -10.83 45.39
N SER A 37 -3.69 -10.56 46.25
CA SER A 37 -4.69 -11.52 46.72
C SER A 37 -5.56 -12.11 45.61
N LEU A 38 -5.75 -11.39 44.50
CA LEU A 38 -6.43 -11.86 43.28
C LEU A 38 -5.46 -12.60 42.34
N ALA A 39 -4.16 -12.31 42.45
CA ALA A 39 -3.11 -12.93 41.66
C ALA A 39 -2.70 -14.32 42.16
N LYS A 40 -2.86 -14.61 43.45
CA LYS A 40 -2.58 -15.94 44.01
C LYS A 40 -3.69 -16.93 43.61
N GLY A 41 -3.31 -18.15 43.24
CA GLY A 41 -4.26 -19.18 42.79
C GLY A 41 -4.63 -19.15 41.31
N MET A 42 -3.96 -18.32 40.48
CA MET A 42 -4.10 -18.34 39.02
C MET A 42 -3.64 -19.67 38.38
N GLY A 43 -2.84 -20.45 39.09
CA GLY A 43 -2.34 -21.76 38.67
C GLY A 43 -0.87 -21.74 38.27
N ILE A 44 -0.24 -22.89 38.43
CA ILE A 44 1.19 -23.08 38.16
C ILE A 44 1.50 -22.74 36.69
N GLY A 45 2.58 -21.99 36.46
CA GLY A 45 2.99 -21.56 35.12
C GLY A 45 2.23 -20.34 34.58
N LYS A 46 1.23 -19.82 35.29
CA LYS A 46 0.61 -18.52 35.00
C LYS A 46 1.41 -17.39 35.63
N HIS A 47 1.52 -16.27 34.93
CA HIS A 47 2.31 -15.12 35.36
C HIS A 47 1.59 -13.81 35.13
N ILE A 48 2.07 -12.79 35.84
CA ILE A 48 1.78 -11.38 35.60
C ILE A 48 3.03 -10.78 34.97
N ALA A 49 2.86 -10.14 33.83
CA ALA A 49 3.93 -9.44 33.13
C ALA A 49 3.90 -7.95 33.46
N SER A 50 5.08 -7.34 33.60
CA SER A 50 5.22 -5.88 33.57
C SER A 50 5.03 -5.34 32.16
N ASP A 51 4.86 -4.02 32.05
CA ASP A 51 5.06 -3.32 30.79
C ASP A 51 6.48 -3.52 30.26
N SER A 52 6.64 -3.36 28.95
CA SER A 52 7.94 -3.45 28.31
C SER A 52 8.76 -2.18 28.56
N PHE A 53 10.04 -2.35 28.89
CA PHE A 53 10.98 -1.25 29.10
C PHE A 53 12.26 -1.47 28.28
N THR A 54 12.96 -0.37 27.93
CA THR A 54 14.08 -0.43 26.99
C THR A 54 15.42 -0.24 27.69
N VAL A 55 16.36 -1.17 27.48
CA VAL A 55 17.74 -1.08 27.98
C VAL A 55 18.69 -1.61 26.91
N GLY A 56 19.76 -0.87 26.61
CA GLY A 56 20.78 -1.28 25.63
C GLY A 56 20.26 -1.48 24.20
N GLY A 57 19.16 -0.79 23.83
CA GLY A 57 18.52 -0.93 22.52
C GLY A 57 17.54 -2.10 22.39
N TYR A 58 17.32 -2.86 23.46
CA TYR A 58 16.40 -4.00 23.48
C TYR A 58 15.24 -3.77 24.45
N GLN A 59 14.09 -4.39 24.15
CA GLN A 59 12.91 -4.35 25.02
C GLN A 59 12.87 -5.56 25.95
N TRP A 60 12.51 -5.32 27.19
CA TRP A 60 12.51 -6.26 28.30
C TRP A 60 11.20 -6.20 29.05
N ALA A 61 10.79 -7.30 29.68
CA ALA A 61 9.67 -7.34 30.60
C ALA A 61 9.96 -8.26 31.79
N VAL A 62 9.35 -7.97 32.95
CA VAL A 62 9.47 -8.76 34.18
C VAL A 62 8.25 -9.66 34.32
N TYR A 63 8.45 -10.97 34.47
CA TYR A 63 7.39 -11.96 34.63
C TYR A 63 7.42 -12.52 36.05
N PHE A 64 6.34 -12.27 36.80
CA PHE A 64 6.13 -12.77 38.15
C PHE A 64 5.13 -13.93 38.14
N TYR A 65 5.50 -15.06 38.72
CA TYR A 65 4.67 -16.26 38.83
C TYR A 65 4.28 -16.46 40.29
N PRO A 66 3.06 -16.06 40.71
CA PRO A 66 2.62 -16.21 42.10
C PRO A 66 2.60 -17.68 42.53
N ASP A 67 2.13 -18.57 41.65
CA ASP A 67 1.99 -20.01 41.91
C ASP A 67 3.22 -20.85 41.53
N GLY A 68 4.33 -20.19 41.19
CA GLY A 68 5.53 -20.83 40.68
C GLY A 68 5.44 -21.16 39.19
N LYS A 69 6.59 -21.30 38.54
CA LYS A 69 6.67 -21.53 37.09
C LYS A 69 6.45 -22.99 36.69
N ASN A 70 6.95 -23.95 37.47
CA ASN A 70 6.90 -25.38 37.13
C ASN A 70 6.08 -26.20 38.15
N PRO A 71 5.45 -27.31 37.73
CA PRO A 71 4.73 -28.22 38.62
C PRO A 71 5.61 -28.79 39.75
N GLU A 72 6.88 -29.05 39.46
CA GLU A 72 7.87 -29.61 40.40
C GLU A 72 8.16 -28.71 41.61
N ASP A 73 7.82 -27.43 41.55
CA ASP A 73 8.00 -26.45 42.63
C ASP A 73 6.77 -26.35 43.56
N ASN A 74 5.76 -27.24 43.35
CA ASN A 74 4.60 -27.50 44.21
C ASN A 74 3.81 -26.27 44.67
N SER A 75 3.81 -25.19 43.90
CA SER A 75 3.22 -23.92 44.34
C SER A 75 3.73 -23.51 45.74
N THR A 76 4.98 -23.81 46.08
CA THR A 76 5.57 -23.45 47.39
C THR A 76 6.35 -22.14 47.31
N TYR A 77 6.80 -21.78 46.11
CA TYR A 77 7.63 -20.62 45.83
C TYR A 77 6.97 -19.71 44.80
N VAL A 78 7.24 -18.41 44.92
CA VAL A 78 7.04 -17.47 43.82
C VAL A 78 8.26 -17.49 42.92
N SER A 79 8.04 -17.34 41.61
CA SER A 79 9.12 -17.24 40.63
C SER A 79 9.17 -15.87 39.99
N LEU A 80 10.38 -15.41 39.63
CA LEU A 80 10.58 -14.11 39.03
C LEU A 80 11.60 -14.22 37.89
N PHE A 81 11.22 -13.73 36.72
CA PHE A 81 12.01 -13.80 35.50
C PHE A 81 12.04 -12.46 34.78
N ILE A 82 13.13 -12.21 34.07
CA ILE A 82 13.22 -11.21 33.03
C ILE A 82 13.13 -11.90 31.66
N ALA A 83 12.37 -11.33 30.75
CA ALA A 83 12.19 -11.81 29.38
C ALA A 83 12.62 -10.75 28.37
N LEU A 84 13.26 -11.18 27.28
CA LEU A 84 13.54 -10.34 26.11
C LEU A 84 12.28 -10.28 25.25
N THR A 85 11.71 -9.09 25.02
CA THR A 85 10.46 -8.91 24.26
C THR A 85 10.67 -8.36 22.86
N SER A 86 11.82 -7.74 22.56
CA SER A 86 12.22 -7.34 21.21
C SER A 86 12.85 -8.49 20.42
N GLU A 87 12.93 -8.34 19.09
CA GLU A 87 13.74 -9.23 18.27
C GLU A 87 15.23 -8.97 18.51
N GLY A 88 16.00 -10.05 18.67
CA GLY A 88 17.43 -10.00 18.92
C GLY A 88 18.02 -11.40 19.03
N SER A 89 19.16 -11.61 18.37
CA SER A 89 19.94 -12.86 18.47
C SER A 89 21.13 -12.65 19.40
N ASP A 90 21.33 -13.58 20.33
CA ASP A 90 22.48 -13.64 21.24
C ASP A 90 22.74 -12.36 22.08
N VAL A 91 21.68 -11.78 22.64
CA VAL A 91 21.78 -10.62 23.53
C VAL A 91 22.41 -11.03 24.85
N ARG A 92 23.60 -10.49 25.15
CA ARG A 92 24.31 -10.73 26.42
C ARG A 92 23.86 -9.72 27.47
N ALA A 93 23.31 -10.19 28.59
CA ALA A 93 22.83 -9.32 29.66
C ALA A 93 23.12 -9.86 31.07
N LEU A 94 23.37 -8.94 31.98
CA LEU A 94 23.34 -9.11 33.43
C LEU A 94 21.99 -8.61 33.94
N PHE A 95 21.53 -9.13 35.07
CA PHE A 95 20.32 -8.62 35.70
C PHE A 95 20.37 -8.74 37.22
N GLU A 96 19.58 -7.91 37.87
CA GLU A 96 19.29 -7.92 39.29
C GLU A 96 17.79 -7.83 39.48
N LEU A 97 17.26 -8.72 40.30
CA LEU A 97 15.84 -8.79 40.63
C LEU A 97 15.67 -8.63 42.14
N THR A 98 14.83 -7.68 42.53
CA THR A 98 14.71 -7.23 43.91
C THR A 98 13.25 -7.17 44.35
N LEU A 99 12.89 -7.83 45.45
CA LEU A 99 11.65 -7.52 46.17
C LEU A 99 11.90 -6.38 47.14
N VAL A 100 11.09 -5.33 47.02
CA VAL A 100 11.29 -4.08 47.73
C VAL A 100 10.62 -4.17 49.11
N ASP A 101 11.39 -3.94 50.17
CA ASP A 101 10.86 -3.80 51.54
C ASP A 101 10.00 -2.53 51.65
N GLN A 102 8.81 -2.67 52.22
CA GLN A 102 7.84 -1.58 52.37
C GLN A 102 7.67 -1.14 53.83
N SER A 103 8.49 -1.66 54.76
CA SER A 103 8.53 -1.24 56.16
C SER A 103 9.30 0.06 56.41
N GLY A 104 10.05 0.55 55.42
CA GLY A 104 10.94 1.71 55.54
C GLY A 104 12.31 1.38 56.17
N LYS A 105 12.64 0.10 56.36
CA LYS A 105 13.92 -0.37 56.90
C LYS A 105 14.94 -0.72 55.81
N GLU A 106 14.58 -0.56 54.54
CA GLU A 106 15.37 -0.84 53.33
C GLU A 106 15.94 -2.28 53.26
N LYS A 107 15.25 -3.26 53.87
CA LYS A 107 15.69 -4.66 53.90
C LYS A 107 15.26 -5.45 52.67
N HIS A 108 15.67 -4.99 51.49
CA HIS A 108 15.31 -5.58 50.20
C HIS A 108 15.81 -7.02 50.04
N LYS A 109 15.02 -7.88 49.37
CA LYS A 109 15.46 -9.22 48.95
C LYS A 109 16.02 -9.13 47.53
N VAL A 110 17.33 -9.08 47.41
CA VAL A 110 18.05 -8.87 46.14
C VAL A 110 18.67 -10.18 45.64
N HIS A 111 18.52 -10.45 44.35
CA HIS A 111 19.32 -11.43 43.61
C HIS A 111 20.00 -10.73 42.43
N SER A 112 21.30 -10.48 42.57
CA SER A 112 22.10 -9.72 41.61
C SER A 112 23.15 -10.58 40.91
N HIS A 113 23.29 -10.37 39.60
CA HIS A 113 24.39 -10.92 38.81
C HIS A 113 25.49 -9.90 38.50
N PHE A 114 25.38 -8.65 38.98
CA PHE A 114 26.40 -7.63 38.73
C PHE A 114 27.68 -7.82 39.55
N TYR A 115 27.58 -8.44 40.73
CA TYR A 115 28.66 -8.47 41.73
C TYR A 115 29.23 -9.87 42.03
N ARG A 116 28.69 -10.93 41.42
CA ARG A 116 29.27 -12.27 41.54
C ARG A 116 30.43 -12.38 40.55
N ALA A 117 31.60 -12.82 41.01
CA ALA A 117 32.66 -13.29 40.13
C ALA A 117 32.07 -14.45 39.29
N LEU A 118 31.66 -14.15 38.05
CA LEU A 118 30.97 -15.11 37.21
C LEU A 118 31.98 -16.15 36.72
N GLU A 119 31.91 -17.39 37.23
CA GLU A 119 32.54 -18.54 36.56
C GLU A 119 31.97 -18.73 35.13
N SER A 120 30.77 -18.22 34.88
CA SER A 120 30.07 -18.22 33.59
C SER A 120 29.51 -16.82 33.34
N GLY A 121 30.11 -16.00 32.47
CA GLY A 121 29.79 -14.56 32.24
C GLY A 121 28.32 -14.20 31.91
N PRO A 122 28.05 -13.00 31.36
CA PRO A 122 26.70 -12.49 31.09
C PRO A 122 25.79 -13.51 30.38
N TYR A 123 24.52 -13.58 30.76
CA TYR A 123 23.58 -14.53 30.17
C TYR A 123 23.26 -14.15 28.73
N THR A 124 23.18 -15.15 27.85
CA THR A 124 22.86 -14.93 26.44
C THR A 124 21.39 -15.29 26.18
N LEU A 125 20.59 -14.30 25.79
CA LEU A 125 19.19 -14.44 25.38
C LEU A 125 19.11 -14.49 23.86
N LYS A 126 18.66 -15.62 23.33
CA LYS A 126 18.87 -15.96 21.91
C LYS A 126 17.77 -15.50 20.96
N TYR A 127 16.56 -15.28 21.47
CA TYR A 127 15.40 -14.96 20.66
C TYR A 127 14.32 -14.28 21.51
N ARG A 128 13.34 -13.67 20.84
CA ARG A 128 12.17 -13.04 21.45
C ARG A 128 11.38 -14.05 22.30
N GLY A 129 11.17 -13.72 23.56
CA GLY A 129 10.51 -14.59 24.55
C GLY A 129 11.47 -15.47 25.35
N SER A 130 12.78 -15.45 25.03
CA SER A 130 13.80 -16.03 25.91
C SER A 130 13.77 -15.34 27.27
N MET A 131 13.85 -16.12 28.35
CA MET A 131 13.74 -15.59 29.71
C MET A 131 14.74 -16.22 30.67
N TRP A 132 15.21 -15.41 31.62
CA TRP A 132 16.15 -15.79 32.68
C TRP A 132 15.68 -15.29 34.02
N GLY A 133 15.99 -16.01 35.09
CA GLY A 133 15.51 -15.68 36.43
C GLY A 133 15.47 -16.88 37.35
N TYR A 134 14.69 -16.79 38.41
CA TYR A 134 14.72 -17.73 39.52
C TYR A 134 13.38 -18.43 39.68
N LYS A 135 13.40 -19.76 39.51
CA LYS A 135 12.23 -20.64 39.77
C LYS A 135 11.79 -20.58 41.23
N ARG A 136 12.75 -20.54 42.16
CA ARG A 136 12.51 -20.49 43.62
C ARG A 136 12.99 -19.15 44.19
N PHE A 137 12.40 -18.05 43.73
CA PHE A 137 12.85 -16.70 44.09
C PHE A 137 12.60 -16.40 45.59
N TYR A 138 11.39 -16.70 46.08
CA TYR A 138 11.04 -16.56 47.49
C TYR A 138 9.93 -17.54 47.88
N ARG A 139 9.89 -17.99 49.14
CA ARG A 139 8.81 -18.87 49.62
C ARG A 139 7.52 -18.08 49.72
N ARG A 140 6.41 -18.60 49.18
CA ARG A 140 5.15 -17.87 49.17
C ARG A 140 4.62 -17.60 50.57
N ALA A 141 4.60 -18.62 51.43
CA ALA A 141 4.15 -18.47 52.81
C ALA A 141 4.92 -17.38 53.58
N LEU A 142 6.22 -17.23 53.30
CA LEU A 142 7.03 -16.16 53.91
C LEU A 142 6.77 -14.81 53.25
N LEU A 143 6.51 -14.77 51.94
CA LEU A 143 6.19 -13.52 51.22
C LEU A 143 4.92 -12.89 51.80
N GLU A 144 3.88 -13.70 51.98
CA GLU A 144 2.55 -13.28 52.41
C GLU A 144 2.53 -12.75 53.84
N THR A 145 3.51 -13.14 54.67
CA THR A 145 3.68 -12.66 56.05
C THR A 145 4.80 -11.61 56.18
N SER A 146 5.43 -11.20 55.09
CA SER A 146 6.59 -10.29 55.11
C SER A 146 6.21 -8.85 54.82
N ASP A 147 7.10 -7.92 55.19
CA ASP A 147 7.02 -6.50 54.84
C ASP A 147 7.23 -6.21 53.33
N TYR A 148 7.45 -7.23 52.50
CA TYR A 148 7.50 -7.09 51.04
C TYR A 148 6.10 -6.96 50.42
N LEU A 149 5.07 -7.52 51.05
CA LEU A 149 3.68 -7.43 50.63
C LEU A 149 2.90 -6.60 51.65
N LYS A 150 2.49 -5.39 51.27
CA LYS A 150 1.76 -4.47 52.16
C LYS A 150 0.57 -3.88 51.41
N ASP A 151 -0.57 -3.77 52.07
CA ASP A 151 -1.81 -3.21 51.48
C ASP A 151 -2.18 -3.88 50.14
N ASP A 152 -2.02 -5.21 50.08
CA ASP A 152 -2.21 -6.04 48.89
C ASP A 152 -1.36 -5.64 47.67
N CYS A 153 -0.24 -4.96 47.92
CA CYS A 153 0.66 -4.42 46.93
C CYS A 153 2.07 -4.99 47.07
N LEU A 154 2.62 -5.51 45.98
CA LEU A 154 3.96 -6.05 45.87
C LEU A 154 4.82 -5.18 44.93
N LYS A 155 5.99 -4.76 45.38
CA LYS A 155 6.92 -3.94 44.58
C LYS A 155 8.17 -4.73 44.22
N ILE A 156 8.46 -4.81 42.92
CA ILE A 156 9.62 -5.48 42.35
C ILE A 156 10.46 -4.42 41.63
N ASN A 157 11.77 -4.43 41.86
CA ASN A 157 12.71 -3.64 41.07
C ASN A 157 13.58 -4.59 40.24
N CYS A 158 13.75 -4.28 38.96
CA CYS A 158 14.54 -5.05 38.02
C CYS A 158 15.59 -4.14 37.39
N THR A 159 16.87 -4.47 37.57
CA THR A 159 17.98 -3.79 36.89
C THR A 159 18.58 -4.71 35.86
N VAL A 160 18.82 -4.21 34.65
CA VAL A 160 19.35 -4.96 33.50
C VAL A 160 20.60 -4.25 33.02
N GLY A 161 21.66 -5.02 32.75
CA GLY A 161 22.92 -4.53 32.21
C GLY A 161 23.20 -5.24 30.90
N VAL A 162 22.99 -4.57 29.77
CA VAL A 162 23.20 -5.16 28.45
C VAL A 162 24.63 -4.93 28.01
N VAL A 163 25.31 -6.00 27.62
CA VAL A 163 26.70 -5.95 27.17
C VAL A 163 26.73 -5.59 25.69
N VAL A 164 27.18 -4.38 25.40
CA VAL A 164 27.32 -3.82 24.05
C VAL A 164 28.81 -3.83 23.69
N SER A 165 29.14 -4.45 22.56
CA SER A 165 30.50 -4.40 22.01
C SER A 165 30.53 -3.40 20.86
N ALA A 166 31.30 -2.33 21.02
CA ALA A 166 31.52 -1.32 20.00
C ALA A 166 33.00 -1.30 19.60
N THR A 167 33.30 -1.40 18.32
CA THR A 167 34.63 -1.16 17.77
C THR A 167 34.85 0.34 17.68
N HIS A 168 35.67 0.88 18.59
CA HIS A 168 36.05 2.29 18.56
C HIS A 168 37.16 2.49 17.53
N CYS A 169 36.87 3.25 16.47
CA CYS A 169 37.88 4.12 15.85
C CYS A 169 38.13 5.30 16.81
N PRO A 170 39.35 5.83 16.95
CA PRO A 170 39.59 6.98 17.82
C PRO A 170 38.75 8.16 17.32
N ARG A 171 37.68 8.50 18.05
CA ARG A 171 36.89 9.69 17.76
C ARG A 171 37.70 10.91 18.19
N LEU A 172 38.03 11.76 17.21
CA LEU A 172 38.35 13.16 17.45
C LEU A 172 37.22 13.78 18.31
N HIS A 173 37.57 14.76 19.14
CA HIS A 173 36.71 15.35 20.17
C HIS A 173 35.27 15.57 19.65
N SER A 174 34.27 15.06 20.36
CA SER A 174 32.86 15.18 19.96
C SER A 174 32.44 16.65 20.04
N ILE A 175 32.38 17.32 18.88
CA ILE A 175 31.77 18.63 18.75
C ILE A 175 30.28 18.49 19.11
N GLN A 176 29.83 19.28 20.09
CA GLN A 176 28.40 19.38 20.40
C GLN A 176 27.71 20.06 19.21
N VAL A 177 26.85 19.32 18.51
CA VAL A 177 26.06 19.85 17.39
C VAL A 177 24.78 20.47 17.96
N PRO A 178 24.51 21.77 17.74
CA PRO A 178 23.26 22.39 18.14
C PRO A 178 22.06 21.69 17.49
N LYS A 179 20.88 21.78 18.15
CA LYS A 179 19.63 21.32 17.53
C LYS A 179 19.36 22.13 16.25
N SER A 180 18.70 21.51 15.29
CA SER A 180 18.31 22.20 14.06
C SER A 180 17.36 23.36 14.37
N ASP A 181 17.64 24.51 13.79
CA ASP A 181 16.88 25.76 13.85
C ASP A 181 16.05 25.99 12.56
N ILE A 182 16.02 25.01 11.65
CA ILE A 182 15.38 25.13 10.34
C ILE A 182 13.89 25.48 10.47
N GLY A 183 13.16 24.85 11.40
CA GLY A 183 11.74 25.13 11.64
C GLY A 183 11.50 26.54 12.12
N SER A 184 12.39 27.08 12.97
CA SER A 184 12.34 28.49 13.40
C SER A 184 12.63 29.43 12.24
N ASN A 185 13.63 29.13 11.41
CA ASN A 185 14.02 29.96 10.27
C ASN A 185 12.90 30.02 9.21
N PHE A 186 12.27 28.90 8.86
CA PHE A 186 11.09 28.90 7.99
C PHE A 186 9.88 29.54 8.67
N GLY A 187 9.70 29.32 9.98
CA GLY A 187 8.67 29.98 10.77
C GLY A 187 8.76 31.51 10.72
N MET A 188 9.97 32.07 10.71
CA MET A 188 10.19 33.51 10.56
C MET A 188 9.83 34.01 9.16
N LEU A 189 10.06 33.25 8.10
CA LEU A 189 9.63 33.62 6.74
C LEU A 189 8.10 33.78 6.66
N LEU A 190 7.36 32.90 7.34
CA LEU A 190 5.91 32.99 7.43
C LEU A 190 5.46 34.25 8.21
N GLU A 191 6.09 34.53 9.36
CA GLU A 191 5.73 35.67 10.22
C GLU A 191 6.10 37.02 9.60
N ASN A 192 7.25 37.11 8.93
CA ASN A 192 7.72 38.33 8.28
C ASN A 192 7.10 38.55 6.89
N MET A 193 6.45 37.53 6.32
CA MET A 193 5.85 37.53 4.98
C MET A 193 6.86 37.76 3.84
N GLU A 194 8.15 37.53 4.11
CA GLU A 194 9.26 37.76 3.18
C GLU A 194 9.25 36.78 2.02
N GLY A 195 8.99 37.27 0.80
CA GLY A 195 9.00 36.45 -0.41
C GLY A 195 7.72 35.63 -0.62
N SER A 196 6.62 35.99 0.06
CA SER A 196 5.31 35.36 -0.16
C SER A 196 4.83 35.54 -1.61
N ASP A 197 4.40 34.44 -2.22
CA ASP A 197 3.98 34.34 -3.64
C ASP A 197 2.51 33.86 -3.79
N VAL A 198 1.83 33.63 -2.65
CA VAL A 198 0.42 33.27 -2.57
C VAL A 198 -0.24 33.89 -1.33
N ILE A 199 -1.51 34.26 -1.47
CA ILE A 199 -2.38 34.84 -0.46
C ILE A 199 -3.59 33.93 -0.28
N PHE A 200 -3.93 33.58 0.96
CA PHE A 200 -5.15 32.87 1.31
C PHE A 200 -6.13 33.79 2.01
N ASN A 201 -7.36 33.83 1.53
CA ASN A 201 -8.47 34.51 2.18
C ASN A 201 -9.37 33.46 2.84
N VAL A 202 -9.24 33.31 4.15
CA VAL A 202 -9.94 32.31 4.95
C VAL A 202 -11.02 33.00 5.76
N ALA A 203 -12.28 32.86 5.36
CA ALA A 203 -13.43 33.51 6.00
C ALA A 203 -13.24 35.03 6.27
N GLY A 204 -12.49 35.74 5.43
CA GLY A 204 -12.19 37.17 5.55
C GLY A 204 -10.81 37.50 6.15
N ASP A 205 -10.12 36.52 6.75
CA ASP A 205 -8.75 36.69 7.27
C ASP A 205 -7.73 36.38 6.16
N ILE A 206 -6.74 37.27 6.01
CA ILE A 206 -5.73 37.18 4.95
C ILE A 206 -4.45 36.54 5.51
N PHE A 207 -3.96 35.50 4.84
CA PHE A 207 -2.72 34.79 5.19
C PHE A 207 -1.75 34.78 4.00
N HIS A 208 -0.55 35.30 4.22
CA HIS A 208 0.53 35.24 3.24
C HIS A 208 1.32 33.94 3.39
N ALA A 209 1.66 33.29 2.29
CA ALA A 209 2.41 32.02 2.31
C ALA A 209 3.27 31.84 1.05
N HIS A 210 3.89 30.67 0.94
CA HIS A 210 4.87 30.34 -0.09
C HIS A 210 4.49 29.04 -0.80
N LYS A 211 4.19 29.10 -2.10
CA LYS A 211 3.75 27.96 -2.93
C LYS A 211 4.71 26.78 -2.83
N LEU A 212 6.02 27.03 -2.85
CA LEU A 212 7.04 25.98 -2.76
C LEU A 212 7.06 25.26 -1.40
N VAL A 213 6.94 25.99 -0.30
CA VAL A 213 6.93 25.40 1.06
C VAL A 213 5.68 24.55 1.24
N LEU A 214 4.52 25.07 0.84
CA LEU A 214 3.24 24.36 0.89
C LEU A 214 3.25 23.10 0.00
N SER A 215 3.75 23.22 -1.23
CA SER A 215 3.85 22.10 -2.20
C SER A 215 4.83 21.01 -1.77
N ALA A 216 5.85 21.36 -0.99
CA ALA A 216 6.80 20.37 -0.47
C ALA A 216 6.20 19.54 0.69
N ARG A 217 5.19 20.08 1.38
CA ARG A 217 4.68 19.54 2.63
C ARG A 217 3.27 18.98 2.52
N SER A 218 2.51 19.36 1.50
CA SER A 218 1.16 18.88 1.21
C SER A 218 1.03 18.54 -0.27
N HIS A 219 0.65 17.31 -0.57
CA HIS A 219 0.37 16.87 -1.95
C HIS A 219 -0.83 17.61 -2.55
N VAL A 220 -1.80 18.00 -1.72
CA VAL A 220 -3.00 18.73 -2.13
C VAL A 220 -2.63 20.12 -2.60
N PHE A 221 -1.82 20.87 -1.83
CA PHE A 221 -1.29 22.14 -2.29
C PHE A 221 -0.42 22.00 -3.53
N ARG A 222 0.43 20.97 -3.60
CA ARG A 222 1.24 20.70 -4.80
C ARG A 222 0.38 20.51 -6.05
N SER A 223 -0.68 19.70 -5.94
CA SER A 223 -1.60 19.44 -7.05
C SER A 223 -2.39 20.68 -7.44
N SER A 224 -2.78 21.49 -6.46
CA SER A 224 -3.49 22.75 -6.67
C SER A 224 -2.64 23.77 -7.43
N PHE A 225 -1.37 23.95 -7.03
CA PHE A 225 -0.48 24.94 -7.63
C PHE A 225 0.11 24.53 -8.98
N PHE A 226 0.42 23.25 -9.18
CA PHE A 226 1.05 22.76 -10.42
C PHE A 226 0.04 22.12 -11.40
N GLY A 227 -1.25 22.09 -11.05
CA GLY A 227 -2.33 21.50 -11.87
C GLY A 227 -3.29 22.48 -12.54
N GLN A 228 -3.30 23.76 -12.14
CA GLN A 228 -4.16 24.80 -12.76
C GLN A 228 -3.33 25.78 -13.61
N GLU A 229 -3.70 25.93 -14.89
CA GLU A 229 -3.20 27.00 -15.77
C GLU A 229 -3.86 28.33 -15.38
N GLY A 230 -3.26 29.06 -14.44
CA GLY A 230 -3.67 30.41 -14.08
C GLY A 230 -2.81 30.98 -12.95
N ASP A 231 -2.24 32.17 -13.16
CA ASP A 231 -1.42 32.87 -12.14
C ASP A 231 -2.32 33.57 -11.11
N ASN A 232 -3.19 32.79 -10.44
CA ASN A 232 -3.99 33.31 -9.34
C ASN A 232 -3.12 33.35 -8.08
N HIS A 233 -2.83 34.57 -7.62
CA HIS A 233 -2.11 34.82 -6.38
C HIS A 233 -3.01 34.72 -5.14
N GLU A 234 -4.34 34.74 -5.30
CA GLU A 234 -5.30 34.68 -4.19
C GLU A 234 -6.15 33.40 -4.24
N ILE A 235 -6.20 32.68 -3.11
CA ILE A 235 -7.01 31.47 -2.91
C ILE A 235 -8.01 31.72 -1.77
N VAL A 236 -9.29 31.50 -2.04
CA VAL A 236 -10.36 31.67 -1.05
C VAL A 236 -10.72 30.32 -0.44
N ILE A 237 -10.68 30.23 0.89
CA ILE A 237 -11.07 29.03 1.66
C ILE A 237 -12.29 29.41 2.53
N THR A 238 -13.41 28.75 2.29
CA THR A 238 -14.71 29.09 2.93
C THR A 238 -15.15 28.07 3.97
N ASP A 239 -14.55 26.89 3.97
CA ASP A 239 -14.90 25.71 4.76
C ASP A 239 -13.97 25.47 5.97
N MET A 240 -13.01 26.38 6.20
CA MET A 240 -12.08 26.30 7.33
C MET A 240 -12.11 27.56 8.20
N GLU A 241 -12.06 27.37 9.53
CA GLU A 241 -11.91 28.50 10.46
C GLU A 241 -10.49 29.09 10.39
N PRO A 242 -10.33 30.43 10.44
CA PRO A 242 -9.02 31.06 10.36
C PRO A 242 -8.01 30.57 11.39
N ARG A 243 -8.49 30.24 12.60
CA ARG A 243 -7.64 29.69 13.67
C ARG A 243 -7.10 28.30 13.35
N VAL A 244 -7.92 27.45 12.71
CA VAL A 244 -7.52 26.10 12.28
C VAL A 244 -6.50 26.22 11.14
N PHE A 245 -6.79 27.07 10.16
CA PHE A 245 -5.90 27.31 9.04
C PHE A 245 -4.55 27.88 9.51
N LYS A 246 -4.56 28.84 10.44
CA LYS A 246 -3.34 29.38 11.05
C LYS A 246 -2.51 28.29 11.72
N ALA A 247 -3.12 27.43 12.54
CA ALA A 247 -2.41 26.33 13.20
C ALA A 247 -1.82 25.33 12.19
N MET A 248 -2.59 24.99 11.15
CA MET A 248 -2.12 24.15 10.04
C MET A 248 -0.94 24.78 9.31
N LEU A 249 -1.01 26.09 9.02
CA LEU A 249 0.04 26.82 8.33
C LEU A 249 1.32 26.90 9.16
N HIS A 250 1.22 27.22 10.46
CA HIS A 250 2.38 27.19 11.36
C HIS A 250 3.02 25.81 11.43
N PHE A 251 2.21 24.73 11.45
CA PHE A 251 2.74 23.37 11.39
C PHE A 251 3.51 23.10 10.10
N ILE A 252 3.01 23.55 8.94
CA ILE A 252 3.69 23.32 7.66
C ILE A 252 5.10 23.93 7.67
N TYR A 253 5.28 25.11 8.27
CA TYR A 253 6.56 25.81 8.33
C TYR A 253 7.48 25.36 9.46
N ARG A 254 6.93 25.02 10.64
CA ARG A 254 7.72 24.73 11.85
C ARG A 254 7.87 23.23 12.15
N ASP A 255 7.01 22.39 11.58
CA ASP A 255 6.87 20.96 11.91
C ASP A 255 6.61 20.73 13.42
N GLU A 256 5.97 21.69 14.09
CA GLU A 256 5.64 21.65 15.51
C GLU A 256 4.21 22.15 15.75
N LEU A 257 3.58 21.62 16.80
CA LEU A 257 2.27 22.07 17.30
C LEU A 257 2.45 22.69 18.67
N ASN A 258 1.92 23.90 18.86
CA ASN A 258 1.98 24.56 20.15
C ASN A 258 0.81 24.08 21.03
N GLU A 259 1.09 23.20 21.99
CA GLU A 259 0.07 22.62 22.88
C GLU A 259 -0.67 23.69 23.71
N ASP A 260 -0.01 24.81 24.05
CA ASP A 260 -0.58 25.89 24.85
C ASP A 260 -1.66 26.70 24.10
N GLU A 261 -1.53 26.86 22.77
CA GLU A 261 -2.54 27.50 21.92
C GLU A 261 -3.75 26.60 21.66
N LEU A 262 -3.55 25.28 21.72
CA LEU A 262 -4.61 24.28 21.56
C LEU A 262 -5.47 24.16 22.84
N ALA A 263 -4.86 24.34 24.02
CA ALA A 263 -5.51 24.21 25.33
C ALA A 263 -6.45 25.38 25.69
N THR A 264 -6.29 26.55 25.08
CA THR A 264 -7.07 27.77 25.42
C THR A 264 -8.51 27.77 24.90
N SER A 265 -8.96 26.68 24.27
CA SER A 265 -10.27 26.57 23.62
C SER A 265 -11.10 25.39 24.13
N CYS A 266 -11.28 25.29 25.45
CA CYS A 266 -12.33 24.43 26.02
C CYS A 266 -13.57 25.29 26.34
N PRO A 267 -14.65 25.27 25.55
CA PRO A 267 -15.94 25.71 26.05
C PRO A 267 -16.40 24.71 27.13
N SER A 268 -17.11 25.23 28.12
CA SER A 268 -17.87 24.52 29.16
C SER A 268 -18.37 23.12 28.77
N ASN A 269 -18.43 22.23 29.77
CA ASN A 269 -18.82 20.80 29.83
C ASN A 269 -19.98 20.24 28.94
N ASP A 270 -20.52 20.99 27.98
CA ASP A 270 -21.62 20.59 27.08
C ASP A 270 -21.33 20.84 25.57
N SER A 271 -20.12 21.23 25.17
CA SER A 271 -19.79 21.45 23.74
C SER A 271 -19.48 20.16 22.97
N CYS A 272 -19.79 20.17 21.66
CA CYS A 272 -19.59 19.03 20.79
C CYS A 272 -18.07 18.77 20.58
N LEU A 273 -17.55 17.56 20.82
CA LEU A 273 -16.16 17.16 20.51
C LEU A 273 -15.73 17.51 19.08
N THR A 274 -16.65 17.52 18.11
CA THR A 274 -16.39 17.95 16.72
C THR A 274 -16.03 19.43 16.62
N ASP A 275 -16.43 20.23 17.60
CA ASP A 275 -16.23 21.67 17.60
C ASP A 275 -14.91 22.07 18.26
N THR A 276 -14.17 21.10 18.82
CA THR A 276 -12.84 21.36 19.38
C THR A 276 -11.85 21.72 18.29
N LEU A 277 -10.95 22.66 18.58
CA LEU A 277 -9.90 23.08 17.64
C LEU A 277 -9.08 21.88 17.14
N LEU A 278 -8.81 20.92 18.03
CA LEU A 278 -8.05 19.71 17.73
C LEU A 278 -8.79 18.75 16.77
N ALA A 279 -10.11 18.61 16.90
CA ALA A 279 -10.94 17.83 15.98
C ALA A 279 -10.97 18.47 14.58
N LYS A 280 -11.13 19.79 14.51
CA LYS A 280 -11.10 20.54 13.24
C LYS A 280 -9.71 20.51 12.59
N LEU A 281 -8.65 20.54 13.40
CA LEU A 281 -7.29 20.40 12.92
C LEU A 281 -6.99 18.99 12.40
N LEU A 282 -7.57 17.95 13.01
CA LEU A 282 -7.50 16.59 12.46
C LEU A 282 -8.18 16.51 11.09
N ALA A 283 -9.36 17.14 10.93
CA ALA A 283 -10.07 17.21 9.66
C ALA A 283 -9.21 17.90 8.58
N ALA A 284 -8.64 19.07 8.90
CA ALA A 284 -7.73 19.79 8.01
C ALA A 284 -6.47 18.97 7.67
N ALA A 285 -5.93 18.23 8.64
CA ALA A 285 -4.77 17.38 8.40
C ALA A 285 -5.04 16.21 7.46
N ASP A 286 -6.25 15.63 7.49
CA ASP A 286 -6.70 14.61 6.54
C ASP A 286 -6.92 15.22 5.15
N GLU A 287 -7.66 16.34 5.09
CA GLU A 287 -8.01 17.03 3.85
C GLU A 287 -6.79 17.51 3.07
N TYR A 288 -5.76 18.03 3.75
CA TYR A 288 -4.54 18.55 3.12
C TYR A 288 -3.38 17.54 3.08
N ASP A 289 -3.64 16.27 3.38
CA ASP A 289 -2.66 15.17 3.37
C ASP A 289 -1.40 15.44 4.23
N LEU A 290 -1.62 15.94 5.45
CA LEU A 290 -0.58 16.25 6.43
C LEU A 290 -0.42 15.09 7.42
N CYS A 291 0.12 13.96 6.93
CA CYS A 291 0.24 12.71 7.69
C CYS A 291 0.82 12.86 9.11
N ARG A 292 1.90 13.63 9.28
CA ARG A 292 2.52 13.82 10.61
C ARG A 292 1.65 14.66 11.55
N LEU A 293 1.01 15.72 11.05
CA LEU A 293 0.06 16.53 11.81
C LEU A 293 -1.11 15.69 12.28
N LYS A 294 -1.66 14.87 11.37
CA LYS A 294 -2.74 13.93 11.65
C LYS A 294 -2.37 12.99 12.81
N ARG A 295 -1.17 12.40 12.79
CA ARG A 295 -0.68 11.55 13.89
C ARG A 295 -0.52 12.30 15.22
N MET A 296 -0.08 13.55 15.19
CA MET A 296 0.01 14.38 16.39
C MET A 296 -1.38 14.66 16.97
N CYS A 297 -2.36 15.00 16.13
CA CYS A 297 -3.75 15.16 16.54
C CYS A 297 -4.31 13.85 17.13
N GLU A 298 -4.10 12.71 16.48
CA GLU A 298 -4.47 11.39 17.00
C GLU A 298 -3.89 11.14 18.40
N SER A 299 -2.60 11.42 18.60
CA SER A 299 -1.93 11.25 19.89
C SER A 299 -2.50 12.15 20.98
N LEU A 300 -2.90 13.38 20.66
CA LEU A 300 -3.47 14.32 21.62
C LEU A 300 -4.91 13.93 21.98
N ILE A 301 -5.75 13.62 20.98
CA ILE A 301 -7.13 13.16 21.22
C ILE A 301 -7.13 11.85 22.03
N CYS A 302 -6.15 10.98 21.81
CA CYS A 302 -6.00 9.74 22.54
C CYS A 302 -5.80 9.94 24.07
N LYS A 303 -5.21 11.08 24.50
CA LYS A 303 -4.97 11.36 25.93
C LYS A 303 -6.29 11.55 26.70
N ASP A 304 -7.35 12.00 26.03
CA ASP A 304 -8.65 12.35 26.63
C ASP A 304 -9.76 11.33 26.33
N ILE A 305 -9.40 10.10 25.93
CA ILE A 305 -10.38 9.02 25.73
C ILE A 305 -11.01 8.64 27.07
N SER A 306 -12.33 8.68 27.11
CA SER A 306 -13.16 8.30 28.25
C SER A 306 -14.35 7.46 27.78
N VAL A 307 -15.01 6.79 28.73
CA VAL A 307 -16.21 5.97 28.45
C VAL A 307 -17.34 6.78 27.79
N ASN A 308 -17.42 8.08 28.08
CA ASN A 308 -18.44 8.97 27.51
C ASN A 308 -18.00 9.56 26.15
N SER A 309 -16.70 9.72 25.90
CA SER A 309 -16.17 10.31 24.67
C SER A 309 -15.85 9.27 23.58
N VAL A 310 -15.58 8.01 23.94
CA VAL A 310 -15.06 6.97 23.01
C VAL A 310 -15.94 6.76 21.78
N GLY A 311 -17.28 6.77 21.92
CA GLY A 311 -18.17 6.57 20.76
C GLY A 311 -18.07 7.71 19.73
N ARG A 312 -17.88 8.94 20.22
CA ARG A 312 -17.74 10.14 19.39
C ARG A 312 -16.35 10.23 18.77
N ILE A 313 -15.32 9.91 19.55
CA ILE A 313 -13.93 9.85 19.07
C ILE A 313 -13.80 8.76 18.01
N LEU A 314 -14.46 7.61 18.17
CA LEU A 314 -14.46 6.55 17.18
C LEU A 314 -15.10 6.98 15.86
N ALA A 315 -16.25 7.66 15.92
CA ALA A 315 -16.91 8.22 14.73
C ALA A 315 -16.02 9.26 14.02
N LEU A 316 -15.38 10.13 14.78
CA LEU A 316 -14.44 11.13 14.27
C LEU A 316 -13.19 10.48 13.64
N ALA A 317 -12.67 9.41 14.26
CA ALA A 317 -11.52 8.69 13.74
C ALA A 317 -11.84 7.95 12.43
N ASP A 318 -13.06 7.43 12.30
CA ASP A 318 -13.54 6.81 11.06
C ASP A 318 -13.72 7.84 9.95
N THR A 319 -14.34 8.99 10.27
CA THR A 319 -14.63 10.07 9.30
C THR A 319 -13.36 10.63 8.66
N TYR A 320 -12.30 10.84 9.45
CA TYR A 320 -11.05 11.44 8.99
C TYR A 320 -9.92 10.42 8.83
N HIS A 321 -10.25 9.14 8.60
CA HIS A 321 -9.28 8.08 8.30
C HIS A 321 -8.12 7.96 9.30
N ALA A 322 -8.37 8.22 10.59
CA ALA A 322 -7.38 8.22 11.66
C ALA A 322 -7.24 6.81 12.27
N MET A 323 -6.40 6.00 11.62
CA MET A 323 -6.34 4.55 11.87
C MET A 323 -5.79 4.15 13.25
N GLU A 324 -4.79 4.86 13.80
CA GLU A 324 -4.27 4.57 15.15
C GLU A 324 -5.33 4.91 16.20
N LEU A 325 -5.93 6.10 16.09
CA LEU A 325 -6.97 6.56 17.00
C LEU A 325 -8.19 5.65 16.97
N LYS A 326 -8.59 5.18 15.78
CA LYS A 326 -9.66 4.19 15.61
C LYS A 326 -9.34 2.88 16.31
N ALA A 327 -8.13 2.34 16.11
CA ALA A 327 -7.70 1.10 16.74
C ALA A 327 -7.68 1.20 18.27
N ILE A 328 -7.14 2.30 18.82
CA ILE A 328 -7.08 2.54 20.27
C ILE A 328 -8.50 2.74 20.83
N SER A 329 -9.35 3.48 20.14
CA SER A 329 -10.75 3.71 20.56
C SER A 329 -11.55 2.41 20.58
N LEU A 330 -11.38 1.54 19.59
CA LEU A 330 -12.01 0.21 19.56
C LEU A 330 -11.52 -0.66 20.71
N ARG A 331 -10.21 -0.67 21.00
CA ARG A 331 -9.65 -1.40 22.13
C ARG A 331 -10.22 -0.89 23.45
N PHE A 332 -10.19 0.41 23.67
CA PHE A 332 -10.75 1.05 24.88
C PHE A 332 -12.25 0.75 25.03
N ALA A 333 -13.03 0.82 23.94
CA ALA A 333 -14.45 0.49 23.96
C ALA A 333 -14.68 -0.99 24.32
N SER A 334 -13.86 -1.91 23.81
CA SER A 334 -13.97 -3.34 24.11
C SER A 334 -13.67 -3.67 25.57
N GLU A 335 -12.71 -2.97 26.18
CA GLU A 335 -12.32 -3.13 27.59
C GLU A 335 -13.34 -2.50 28.56
N ASN A 336 -14.09 -1.49 28.10
CA ASN A 336 -15.04 -0.72 28.91
C ASN A 336 -16.51 -0.93 28.50
N LEU A 337 -16.82 -2.05 27.82
CA LEU A 337 -18.12 -2.30 27.17
C LEU A 337 -19.34 -2.11 28.08
N ALA A 338 -19.19 -2.42 29.38
CA ALA A 338 -20.25 -2.26 30.40
C ALA A 338 -20.60 -0.79 30.71
N GLY A 339 -19.68 0.14 30.47
CA GLY A 339 -19.87 1.58 30.71
C GLY A 339 -20.29 2.38 29.47
N VAL A 340 -20.09 1.85 28.25
CA VAL A 340 -20.39 2.59 27.01
C VAL A 340 -21.90 2.73 26.82
N LYS A 341 -22.39 3.98 26.88
CA LYS A 341 -23.81 4.30 26.66
C LYS A 341 -24.20 4.12 25.18
N ILE A 342 -24.53 2.90 24.77
CA ILE A 342 -25.07 2.62 23.43
C ILE A 342 -26.59 2.89 23.41
N GLU A 343 -27.04 3.90 22.67
CA GLU A 343 -28.47 4.24 22.58
C GLU A 343 -29.14 3.67 21.33
N VAL A 344 -30.45 3.38 21.42
CA VAL A 344 -31.26 3.01 20.25
C VAL A 344 -31.41 4.24 19.33
N PRO A 345 -31.05 4.14 18.04
CA PRO A 345 -31.11 5.26 17.09
C PRO A 345 -32.55 5.69 16.81
N GLU A 346 -32.73 6.96 16.43
CA GLU A 346 -34.03 7.56 16.11
C GLU A 346 -34.37 7.42 14.63
N ILE A 347 -35.67 7.37 14.30
CA ILE A 347 -36.15 7.38 12.91
C ILE A 347 -37.37 8.28 12.76
N ASP A 348 -37.38 9.09 11.69
CA ASP A 348 -38.41 10.11 11.49
C ASP A 348 -39.50 9.72 10.47
N GLY A 349 -39.29 8.61 9.76
CA GLY A 349 -40.24 8.01 8.82
C GLY A 349 -40.17 8.53 7.38
N ARG A 350 -39.17 9.36 7.03
CA ARG A 350 -38.89 9.77 5.64
C ARG A 350 -37.62 9.13 5.07
N ALA A 351 -36.95 8.29 5.85
CA ALA A 351 -35.74 7.58 5.46
C ALA A 351 -35.93 6.78 4.16
N GLN A 352 -34.89 6.70 3.34
CA GLN A 352 -34.89 5.83 2.16
C GLN A 352 -35.06 4.36 2.61
N PRO A 353 -35.61 3.47 1.75
CA PRO A 353 -35.81 2.06 2.11
C PRO A 353 -34.55 1.38 2.64
N ASP A 354 -33.38 1.71 2.09
CA ASP A 354 -32.07 1.18 2.52
C ASP A 354 -31.70 1.66 3.93
N GLU A 355 -31.83 2.97 4.21
CA GLU A 355 -31.59 3.56 5.54
C GLU A 355 -32.53 2.97 6.61
N PHE A 356 -33.78 2.64 6.24
CA PHE A 356 -34.72 2.00 7.15
C PHE A 356 -34.31 0.56 7.49
N VAL A 357 -33.81 -0.22 6.51
CA VAL A 357 -33.30 -1.58 6.75
C VAL A 357 -32.08 -1.55 7.67
N ASP A 358 -31.17 -0.60 7.44
CA ASP A 358 -29.95 -0.44 8.23
C ASP A 358 -30.24 0.01 9.67
N TRP A 359 -31.19 0.94 9.82
CA TRP A 359 -31.72 1.33 11.13
C TRP A 359 -32.32 0.13 11.86
N LEU A 360 -33.12 -0.69 11.18
CA LEU A 360 -33.75 -1.86 11.78
C LEU A 360 -32.72 -2.90 12.26
N SER A 361 -31.71 -3.19 11.43
CA SER A 361 -30.58 -4.08 11.77
C SER A 361 -29.80 -3.56 12.97
N THR A 362 -29.56 -2.24 13.02
CA THR A 362 -28.87 -1.59 14.14
C THR A 362 -29.65 -1.72 15.44
N VAL A 363 -30.97 -1.53 15.42
CA VAL A 363 -31.84 -1.72 16.59
C VAL A 363 -31.79 -3.16 17.10
N GLU A 364 -31.84 -4.15 16.20
CA GLU A 364 -31.77 -5.57 16.56
C GLU A 364 -30.42 -5.93 17.20
N ARG A 365 -29.31 -5.46 16.61
CA ARG A 365 -27.97 -5.64 17.18
C ARG A 365 -27.83 -5.01 18.57
N ILE A 366 -28.46 -3.85 18.82
CA ILE A 366 -28.46 -3.22 20.15
C ILE A 366 -29.28 -4.04 21.14
N PHE A 367 -30.41 -4.62 20.72
CA PHE A 367 -31.21 -5.49 21.57
C PHE A 367 -30.47 -6.75 21.99
N ASP A 368 -29.69 -7.33 21.08
CA ASP A 368 -28.90 -8.52 21.35
C ASP A 368 -27.68 -8.20 22.22
N LEU A 369 -26.98 -7.09 21.92
CA LEU A 369 -25.80 -6.66 22.68
C LEU A 369 -26.14 -6.31 24.15
N LYS A 370 -27.28 -5.65 24.38
CA LYS A 370 -27.69 -5.19 25.72
C LYS A 370 -28.59 -6.17 26.49
N ASP A 371 -28.89 -7.33 25.90
CA ASP A 371 -29.82 -8.32 26.45
C ASP A 371 -31.13 -7.69 26.96
N ILE A 372 -31.75 -6.84 26.13
CA ILE A 372 -32.92 -6.06 26.54
C ILE A 372 -34.12 -6.99 26.75
N PRO A 373 -34.78 -7.00 27.93
CA PRO A 373 -35.95 -7.84 28.15
C PRO A 373 -37.08 -7.55 27.17
N VAL A 374 -37.74 -8.60 26.66
CA VAL A 374 -38.77 -8.53 25.61
C VAL A 374 -39.85 -7.48 25.89
N LYS A 375 -40.26 -7.33 27.16
CA LYS A 375 -41.27 -6.37 27.62
C LYS A 375 -40.92 -4.88 27.42
N TYR A 376 -39.64 -4.56 27.20
CA TYR A 376 -39.16 -3.18 27.01
C TYR A 376 -38.84 -2.84 25.56
N LYS A 377 -38.59 -3.83 24.68
CA LYS A 377 -38.17 -3.62 23.28
C LYS A 377 -39.12 -2.69 22.52
N VAL A 378 -40.43 -2.98 22.55
CA VAL A 378 -41.46 -2.15 21.87
C VAL A 378 -41.54 -0.74 22.46
N LYS A 379 -41.41 -0.60 23.79
CA LYS A 379 -41.48 0.71 24.46
C LYS A 379 -40.28 1.59 24.11
N LEU A 380 -39.08 1.00 24.07
CA LEU A 380 -37.84 1.68 23.74
C LEU A 380 -37.86 2.20 22.30
N VAL A 381 -38.26 1.38 21.32
CA VAL A 381 -38.39 1.84 19.93
C VAL A 381 -39.46 2.90 19.80
N ALA A 382 -40.63 2.71 20.44
CA ALA A 382 -41.74 3.65 20.34
C ALA A 382 -41.38 5.08 20.80
N ILE A 383 -40.48 5.23 21.78
CA ILE A 383 -40.00 6.54 22.25
C ILE A 383 -39.01 7.18 21.26
N LYS A 384 -38.28 6.36 20.51
CA LYS A 384 -37.28 6.80 19.52
C LYS A 384 -37.86 7.05 18.12
N LEU A 385 -39.15 6.76 17.89
CA LEU A 385 -39.86 7.20 16.69
C LEU A 385 -40.11 8.71 16.76
N ARG A 386 -39.77 9.45 15.71
CA ARG A 386 -40.01 10.90 15.60
C ARG A 386 -40.89 11.25 14.40
N LYS A 387 -41.38 12.49 14.36
CA LYS A 387 -42.11 13.12 13.25
C LYS A 387 -43.20 12.21 12.63
N TYR A 388 -43.01 11.73 11.39
CA TYR A 388 -44.01 10.96 10.67
C TYR A 388 -44.15 9.55 11.26
N ALA A 389 -43.03 8.94 11.68
CA ALA A 389 -43.04 7.61 12.29
C ALA A 389 -43.78 7.58 13.63
N SER A 390 -43.65 8.61 14.47
CA SER A 390 -44.38 8.69 15.74
C SER A 390 -45.89 8.86 15.53
N LEU A 391 -46.29 9.75 14.60
CA LEU A 391 -47.70 9.96 14.24
C LEU A 391 -48.34 8.68 13.68
N TRP A 392 -47.62 7.96 12.81
CA TRP A 392 -48.08 6.67 12.29
C TRP A 392 -48.26 5.64 13.41
N TRP A 393 -47.31 5.53 14.34
CA TRP A 393 -47.40 4.59 15.45
C TRP A 393 -48.59 4.87 16.36
N ASP A 394 -48.89 6.15 16.63
CA ASP A 394 -50.08 6.56 17.37
C ASP A 394 -51.37 6.20 16.65
N HIS A 395 -51.42 6.36 15.32
CA HIS A 395 -52.56 5.94 14.50
C HIS A 395 -52.75 4.42 14.55
N VAL A 396 -51.69 3.61 14.45
CA VAL A 396 -51.75 2.14 14.55
C VAL A 396 -52.32 1.70 15.90
N LYS A 397 -51.88 2.31 17.01
CA LYS A 397 -52.42 2.03 18.35
C LYS A 397 -53.92 2.32 18.43
N LYS A 398 -54.37 3.46 17.90
CA LYS A 398 -55.79 3.86 17.88
C LYS A 398 -56.63 2.92 17.01
N LYS A 399 -56.15 2.57 15.82
CA LYS A 399 -56.82 1.66 14.89
C LYS A 399 -56.99 0.26 15.48
N GLN A 400 -55.97 -0.29 16.14
CA GLN A 400 -56.08 -1.59 16.82
C GLN A 400 -57.10 -1.57 17.97
N ALA A 401 -57.17 -0.47 18.73
CA ALA A 401 -58.16 -0.32 19.79
C ALA A 401 -59.60 -0.24 19.25
N GLN A 402 -59.81 0.42 18.11
CA GLN A 402 -61.11 0.49 17.42
C GLN A 402 -61.52 -0.85 16.82
N GLU A 403 -60.57 -1.63 16.32
CA GLU A 403 -60.80 -2.97 15.74
C GLU A 403 -60.88 -4.09 16.79
N GLY A 404 -60.82 -3.77 18.10
CA GLY A 404 -60.85 -4.74 19.18
C GLY A 404 -59.65 -5.71 19.22
N ARG A 405 -58.53 -5.34 18.60
CA ARG A 405 -57.32 -6.18 18.51
C ARG A 405 -56.41 -5.97 19.72
N SER A 406 -55.69 -7.02 20.12
CA SER A 406 -54.70 -6.95 21.20
C SER A 406 -53.55 -5.99 20.86
N ARG A 407 -53.07 -5.26 21.87
CA ARG A 407 -51.93 -4.33 21.76
C ARG A 407 -50.70 -5.02 21.16
N VAL A 408 -49.89 -4.26 20.43
CA VAL A 408 -48.57 -4.73 19.97
C VAL A 408 -47.61 -4.77 21.16
N GLU A 409 -47.35 -5.97 21.68
CA GLU A 409 -46.47 -6.19 22.85
C GLU A 409 -45.11 -6.80 22.50
N THR A 410 -45.02 -7.48 21.35
CA THR A 410 -43.82 -8.17 20.89
C THR A 410 -43.08 -7.36 19.82
N TRP A 411 -41.75 -7.36 19.88
CA TRP A 411 -40.89 -6.73 18.86
C TRP A 411 -41.19 -7.25 17.46
N GLU A 412 -41.38 -8.56 17.27
CA GLU A 412 -41.66 -9.17 15.97
C GLU A 412 -42.90 -8.58 15.27
N LYS A 413 -43.98 -8.38 16.04
CA LYS A 413 -45.22 -7.77 15.54
C LYS A 413 -45.02 -6.29 15.19
N MET A 414 -44.24 -5.55 15.97
CA MET A 414 -43.88 -4.16 15.64
C MET A 414 -42.99 -4.08 14.40
N ARG A 415 -41.98 -4.95 14.29
CA ARG A 415 -41.08 -5.08 13.15
C ARG A 415 -41.84 -5.36 11.85
N LYS A 416 -42.81 -6.29 11.89
CA LYS A 416 -43.65 -6.60 10.73
C LYS A 416 -44.42 -5.37 10.24
N LEU A 417 -45.08 -4.66 11.16
CA LEU A 417 -45.83 -3.44 10.85
C LEU A 417 -44.94 -2.30 10.33
N LEU A 418 -43.72 -2.18 10.86
CA LEU A 418 -42.73 -1.21 10.40
C LEU A 418 -42.28 -1.54 8.97
N LYS A 419 -41.94 -2.80 8.67
CA LYS A 419 -41.57 -3.25 7.31
C LYS A 419 -42.71 -3.01 6.31
N GLU A 420 -43.95 -3.39 6.65
CA GLU A 420 -45.12 -3.17 5.80
C GLU A 420 -45.40 -1.69 5.51
N LYS A 421 -45.00 -0.78 6.41
CA LYS A 421 -45.25 0.66 6.25
C LYS A 421 -44.13 1.39 5.50
N PHE A 422 -42.88 1.04 5.78
CA PHE A 422 -41.71 1.81 5.35
C PHE A 422 -40.92 1.16 4.20
N LEU A 423 -41.24 -0.08 3.81
CA LEU A 423 -40.67 -0.71 2.61
C LEU A 423 -41.67 -0.74 1.44
N PRO A 424 -41.24 -0.37 0.22
CA PRO A 424 -42.04 -0.57 -0.99
C PRO A 424 -42.40 -2.05 -1.22
N ILE A 425 -43.58 -2.31 -1.80
CA ILE A 425 -44.07 -3.68 -2.06
C ILE A 425 -43.12 -4.48 -2.97
N ASN A 426 -42.44 -3.79 -3.90
CA ASN A 426 -41.53 -4.40 -4.87
C ASN A 426 -40.05 -4.35 -4.43
N PHE A 427 -39.74 -3.92 -3.21
CA PHE A 427 -38.38 -3.65 -2.76
C PHE A 427 -37.41 -4.81 -2.95
N HIS A 428 -37.86 -6.05 -2.72
CA HIS A 428 -37.05 -7.26 -2.94
C HIS A 428 -36.98 -7.67 -4.42
N GLN A 429 -38.05 -7.46 -5.20
CA GLN A 429 -38.07 -7.77 -6.63
C GLN A 429 -37.19 -6.80 -7.43
N GLU A 430 -37.20 -5.51 -7.09
CA GLU A 430 -36.32 -4.49 -7.69
C GLU A 430 -34.86 -4.79 -7.36
N ALA A 431 -34.53 -5.16 -6.12
CA ALA A 431 -33.18 -5.58 -5.75
C ALA A 431 -32.70 -6.80 -6.56
N CYS A 432 -33.57 -7.79 -6.80
CA CYS A 432 -33.24 -8.96 -7.62
C CYS A 432 -33.03 -8.60 -9.10
N LEU A 433 -33.83 -7.66 -9.63
CA LEU A 433 -33.69 -7.17 -11.00
C LEU A 433 -32.43 -6.31 -11.16
N GLU A 434 -32.10 -5.47 -10.19
CA GLU A 434 -30.85 -4.70 -10.14
C GLU A 434 -29.64 -5.62 -10.04
N TYR A 435 -29.69 -6.65 -9.19
CA TYR A 435 -28.67 -7.68 -9.09
C TYR A 435 -28.46 -8.41 -10.42
N HIS A 436 -29.54 -8.81 -11.08
CA HIS A 436 -29.48 -9.52 -12.37
C HIS A 436 -28.93 -8.66 -13.50
N ASN A 437 -29.19 -7.35 -13.47
CA ASN A 437 -28.76 -6.41 -14.51
C ASN A 437 -27.47 -5.65 -14.14
N LEU A 438 -26.78 -6.02 -13.05
CA LEU A 438 -25.58 -5.34 -12.59
C LEU A 438 -24.43 -5.57 -13.59
N SER A 439 -23.98 -4.48 -14.22
CA SER A 439 -22.90 -4.49 -15.21
C SER A 439 -21.89 -3.40 -14.87
N GLN A 440 -20.59 -3.72 -14.87
CA GLN A 440 -19.55 -2.71 -14.66
C GLN A 440 -19.46 -1.82 -15.90
N ARG A 441 -20.00 -0.59 -15.83
CA ARG A 441 -20.02 0.35 -16.95
C ARG A 441 -18.89 1.37 -16.84
N THR A 442 -18.83 2.09 -15.73
CA THR A 442 -17.95 3.24 -15.48
C THR A 442 -17.26 3.19 -14.12
N ASP A 443 -17.65 2.25 -13.28
CA ASP A 443 -17.32 2.25 -11.86
C ASP A 443 -16.05 1.42 -11.59
N THR A 444 -15.34 1.72 -10.51
CA THR A 444 -14.14 0.97 -10.16
C THR A 444 -14.50 -0.48 -9.82
N VAL A 445 -13.52 -1.38 -9.94
CA VAL A 445 -13.74 -2.80 -9.60
C VAL A 445 -14.15 -2.96 -8.13
N GLU A 446 -13.64 -2.09 -7.24
CA GLU A 446 -13.98 -2.10 -5.82
C GLU A 446 -15.43 -1.65 -5.57
N ASP A 447 -15.86 -0.57 -6.23
CA ASP A 447 -17.25 -0.08 -6.16
C ASP A 447 -18.25 -1.11 -6.74
N PHE A 448 -17.89 -1.76 -7.85
CA PHE A 448 -18.70 -2.81 -8.46
C PHE A 448 -18.82 -4.05 -7.54
N ILE A 449 -17.72 -4.48 -6.92
CA ILE A 449 -17.75 -5.57 -5.93
C ILE A 449 -18.59 -5.17 -4.72
N GLY A 450 -18.47 -3.92 -4.26
CA GLY A 450 -19.27 -3.35 -3.19
C GLY A 450 -20.77 -3.42 -3.48
N GLU A 451 -21.20 -2.92 -4.64
CA GLU A 451 -22.61 -2.97 -5.06
C GLU A 451 -23.11 -4.39 -5.31
N PHE A 452 -22.28 -5.28 -5.87
CA PHE A 452 -22.62 -6.68 -6.05
C PHE A 452 -22.88 -7.38 -4.72
N VAL A 453 -22.00 -7.19 -3.74
CA VAL A 453 -22.16 -7.75 -2.39
C VAL A 453 -23.38 -7.14 -1.70
N ARG A 454 -23.59 -5.82 -1.82
CA ARG A 454 -24.76 -5.11 -1.28
C ARG A 454 -26.08 -5.68 -1.84
N LEU A 455 -26.18 -5.80 -3.17
CA LEU A 455 -27.37 -6.32 -3.86
C LEU A 455 -27.59 -7.82 -3.57
N LYS A 456 -26.52 -8.62 -3.51
CA LYS A 456 -26.59 -10.04 -3.12
C LYS A 456 -27.19 -10.22 -1.72
N MET A 457 -26.72 -9.44 -0.75
CA MET A 457 -27.23 -9.47 0.63
C MET A 457 -28.69 -9.00 0.68
N ARG A 458 -29.07 -8.01 -0.15
CA ARG A 458 -30.45 -7.47 -0.27
C ARG A 458 -31.45 -8.47 -0.89
N CYS A 459 -30.97 -9.38 -1.75
CA CYS A 459 -31.78 -10.45 -2.34
C CYS A 459 -32.01 -11.65 -1.41
N GLY A 460 -31.29 -11.77 -0.30
CA GLY A 460 -31.41 -12.92 0.61
C GLY A 460 -30.95 -14.24 0.00
N ALA A 461 -30.05 -14.19 -0.99
CA ALA A 461 -29.53 -15.36 -1.70
C ALA A 461 -28.48 -16.12 -0.86
N ASP A 462 -28.95 -16.87 0.13
CA ASP A 462 -28.17 -17.91 0.80
C ASP A 462 -28.34 -19.27 0.10
N GLU A 463 -27.22 -19.75 -0.46
CA GLU A 463 -26.90 -21.11 -0.88
C GLU A 463 -27.86 -21.91 -1.79
N GLU A 464 -27.63 -21.87 -3.11
CA GLU A 464 -27.69 -23.08 -3.96
C GLU A 464 -26.36 -23.26 -4.72
N LYS A 465 -25.60 -24.28 -4.31
CA LYS A 465 -24.17 -24.49 -4.64
C LYS A 465 -23.87 -24.99 -6.06
N GLU A 466 -24.87 -25.20 -6.91
CA GLU A 466 -24.67 -25.78 -8.26
C GLU A 466 -24.79 -24.77 -9.41
N GLN A 467 -25.50 -23.64 -9.22
CA GLN A 467 -25.56 -22.56 -10.22
C GLN A 467 -24.27 -21.70 -10.24
N LEU A 468 -23.63 -21.56 -9.07
CA LEU A 468 -22.43 -20.74 -8.87
C LEU A 468 -21.20 -21.22 -9.66
N GLN A 469 -21.10 -22.50 -10.05
CA GLN A 469 -19.93 -22.99 -10.79
C GLN A 469 -19.90 -22.55 -12.25
N VAL A 470 -21.06 -22.33 -12.87
CA VAL A 470 -21.18 -21.85 -14.24
C VAL A 470 -21.08 -20.32 -14.27
N GLU A 471 -21.63 -19.64 -13.26
CA GLU A 471 -21.61 -18.18 -13.15
C GLU A 471 -20.26 -17.63 -12.67
N CYS A 472 -19.55 -18.33 -11.77
CA CYS A 472 -18.14 -18.00 -11.47
C CYS A 472 -17.23 -18.20 -12.70
N PHE A 473 -17.60 -19.08 -13.64
CA PHE A 473 -16.86 -19.33 -14.87
C PHE A 473 -17.09 -18.22 -15.92
N GLU A 474 -18.32 -17.69 -16.04
CA GLU A 474 -18.61 -16.48 -16.84
C GLU A 474 -18.08 -15.19 -16.16
N MET A 475 -18.06 -15.12 -14.83
CA MET A 475 -17.43 -14.03 -14.07
C MET A 475 -15.91 -13.97 -14.27
N PHE A 476 -15.22 -15.13 -14.31
CA PHE A 476 -13.78 -15.19 -14.63
C PHE A 476 -13.50 -14.73 -16.07
N LYS A 477 -14.41 -15.02 -17.01
CA LYS A 477 -14.34 -14.57 -18.40
C LYS A 477 -14.53 -13.06 -18.53
N CYS A 478 -15.47 -12.45 -17.80
CA CYS A 478 -15.66 -11.00 -17.76
C CYS A 478 -14.50 -10.27 -17.05
N LEU A 479 -14.00 -10.79 -15.92
CA LEU A 479 -12.84 -10.20 -15.22
C LEU A 479 -11.55 -10.29 -16.05
N TYR A 480 -11.34 -11.38 -16.79
CA TYR A 480 -10.17 -11.55 -17.67
C TYR A 480 -10.24 -10.73 -18.97
N GLN A 481 -11.46 -10.36 -19.40
CA GLN A 481 -11.70 -9.47 -20.54
C GLN A 481 -11.71 -7.99 -20.15
N ALA A 482 -11.99 -7.65 -18.88
CA ALA A 482 -12.10 -6.29 -18.37
C ALA A 482 -10.81 -5.74 -17.73
N ASP A 483 -9.75 -6.54 -17.58
CA ASP A 483 -8.45 -6.05 -17.10
C ASP A 483 -7.71 -5.28 -18.20
N PRO A 484 -7.51 -3.94 -18.09
CA PRO A 484 -6.72 -3.17 -19.04
C PRO A 484 -5.22 -3.52 -19.02
N LYS A 485 -4.75 -4.36 -18.07
CA LYS A 485 -3.38 -4.90 -18.00
C LYS A 485 -3.27 -6.33 -18.54
N SER A 486 -4.37 -6.95 -18.99
CA SER A 486 -4.33 -8.19 -19.76
C SER A 486 -3.92 -7.88 -21.21
N PRO A 487 -2.92 -8.57 -21.80
CA PRO A 487 -2.33 -8.22 -23.11
C PRO A 487 -3.27 -8.45 -24.33
N ARG A 488 -4.59 -8.52 -24.13
CA ARG A 488 -5.58 -8.81 -25.18
C ARG A 488 -6.37 -7.62 -25.73
N LEU A 489 -6.21 -6.39 -25.23
CA LEU A 489 -6.98 -5.23 -25.73
C LEU A 489 -6.23 -4.27 -26.67
N LEU A 490 -5.15 -4.71 -27.34
CA LEU A 490 -4.47 -3.90 -28.37
C LEU A 490 -4.24 -4.63 -29.72
N PHE A 491 -5.06 -5.63 -30.04
CA PHE A 491 -5.13 -6.16 -31.41
C PHE A 491 -6.57 -6.45 -31.82
N ASN A 492 -7.37 -5.39 -31.95
CA ASN A 492 -8.41 -5.40 -32.99
C ASN A 492 -7.75 -4.93 -34.28
N LEU A 493 -7.37 -5.93 -35.08
CA LEU A 493 -7.12 -5.80 -36.51
C LEU A 493 -8.45 -5.45 -37.19
N GLU A 494 -8.71 -4.16 -37.35
CA GLU A 494 -9.52 -3.62 -38.45
C GLU A 494 -9.08 -2.17 -38.65
N ASN A 495 -8.72 -1.82 -39.89
CA ASN A 495 -8.13 -0.56 -40.37
C ASN A 495 -6.59 -0.48 -40.41
N VAL A 496 -5.93 -1.50 -40.99
CA VAL A 496 -4.75 -1.24 -41.84
C VAL A 496 -5.19 -1.37 -43.30
N SER A 497 -5.56 -0.24 -43.89
CA SER A 497 -5.43 -0.02 -45.33
C SER A 497 -4.99 1.43 -45.54
N ASP A 498 -4.01 1.58 -46.43
CA ASP A 498 -3.52 2.81 -47.04
C ASP A 498 -2.45 3.62 -46.30
N ASN A 499 -1.20 3.14 -46.40
CA ASN A 499 -0.10 4.06 -46.71
C ASN A 499 1.00 3.38 -47.57
N PRO A 500 1.18 3.76 -48.86
CA PRO A 500 2.10 3.09 -49.80
C PRO A 500 3.60 3.46 -49.72
N HIS A 501 4.09 4.18 -48.70
CA HIS A 501 5.48 4.71 -48.74
C HIS A 501 6.37 4.50 -47.51
N ALA A 502 6.04 3.59 -46.60
CA ALA A 502 7.03 3.14 -45.61
C ALA A 502 8.05 2.20 -46.26
N ARG A 503 9.30 2.66 -46.44
CA ARG A 503 10.40 1.82 -46.93
C ARG A 503 10.67 0.67 -45.92
N PRO A 504 10.75 -0.59 -46.37
CA PRO A 504 11.17 -1.69 -45.50
C PRO A 504 12.65 -1.55 -45.20
N ILE A 505 13.01 -1.56 -43.91
CA ILE A 505 14.36 -1.95 -43.50
C ILE A 505 14.44 -3.46 -43.82
N ALA A 506 15.28 -3.81 -44.80
CA ALA A 506 15.40 -5.17 -45.29
C ALA A 506 15.82 -6.16 -44.17
N PRO A 507 15.27 -7.38 -44.13
CA PRO A 507 15.75 -8.43 -43.26
C PRO A 507 17.07 -8.99 -43.80
N MET A 508 18.08 -9.12 -42.94
CA MET A 508 19.17 -10.07 -43.23
C MET A 508 18.57 -11.48 -43.23
N GLN A 509 18.50 -12.07 -44.42
CA GLN A 509 18.06 -13.42 -44.66
C GLN A 509 19.01 -14.42 -43.99
N GLY A 510 18.43 -15.42 -43.34
CA GLY A 510 19.09 -16.70 -43.05
C GLY A 510 19.38 -16.90 -41.57
N TYR A 511 18.37 -17.33 -40.81
CA TYR A 511 18.30 -18.60 -40.07
C TYR A 511 16.93 -18.59 -39.35
N ILE A 512 16.15 -19.65 -39.51
CA ILE A 512 14.83 -19.81 -38.88
C ILE A 512 15.04 -19.91 -37.37
N LEU A 513 14.92 -18.79 -36.65
CA LEU A 513 14.80 -18.74 -35.19
C LEU A 513 13.31 -18.54 -34.87
N HIS A 514 12.69 -19.60 -34.37
CA HIS A 514 11.35 -19.57 -33.79
C HIS A 514 11.21 -18.39 -32.80
N PHE A 515 10.07 -17.71 -32.84
CA PHE A 515 9.63 -16.71 -31.88
C PHE A 515 9.73 -17.28 -30.44
N TRP A 516 10.48 -16.62 -29.55
CA TRP A 516 10.46 -16.90 -28.11
C TRP A 516 9.64 -15.80 -27.42
N SER A 517 8.73 -16.16 -26.50
CA SER A 517 7.96 -15.21 -25.67
C SER A 517 8.85 -14.14 -25.01
N GLN A 518 8.31 -12.91 -24.89
CA GLN A 518 8.95 -11.79 -24.21
C GLN A 518 8.61 -11.70 -22.71
N SER A 519 7.64 -12.48 -22.23
CA SER A 519 7.12 -12.41 -20.86
C SER A 519 7.01 -13.79 -20.22
N VAL A 520 7.15 -13.84 -18.89
CA VAL A 520 7.10 -15.10 -18.14
C VAL A 520 5.70 -15.70 -18.16
N TRP A 521 5.60 -17.02 -18.22
CA TRP A 521 4.35 -17.79 -18.20
C TRP A 521 3.40 -17.57 -19.39
N GLU A 522 3.86 -16.91 -20.46
CA GLU A 522 3.08 -16.86 -21.71
C GLU A 522 3.14 -18.17 -22.50
N ASP A 523 4.33 -18.78 -22.55
CA ASP A 523 4.57 -20.04 -23.26
C ASP A 523 4.96 -21.10 -22.23
N VAL A 524 4.11 -22.12 -22.09
CA VAL A 524 4.23 -23.13 -21.05
C VAL A 524 4.32 -24.52 -21.66
N SER A 525 5.14 -25.38 -21.06
CA SER A 525 5.31 -26.77 -21.48
C SER A 525 4.90 -27.72 -20.36
N PRO A 526 3.67 -28.25 -20.39
CA PRO A 526 3.25 -29.29 -19.47
C PRO A 526 3.74 -30.67 -19.94
N ASP A 527 4.16 -31.50 -19.00
CA ASP A 527 4.61 -32.86 -19.23
C ASP A 527 4.28 -33.78 -18.03
N PHE A 528 4.21 -35.10 -18.25
CA PHE A 528 3.89 -36.10 -17.22
C PHE A 528 5.04 -37.07 -16.98
N VAL A 529 5.48 -37.14 -15.72
CA VAL A 529 6.34 -38.21 -15.22
C VAL A 529 5.47 -39.35 -14.72
N ILE A 530 5.33 -40.40 -15.53
CA ILE A 530 4.47 -41.58 -15.28
C ILE A 530 5.31 -42.75 -14.73
N GLY A 531 4.65 -43.74 -14.10
CA GLY A 531 5.27 -45.00 -13.71
C GLY A 531 5.93 -44.96 -12.33
N LEU A 532 5.50 -44.03 -11.47
CA LEU A 532 6.03 -43.90 -10.12
C LEU A 532 5.32 -44.88 -9.16
N PRO A 533 6.00 -45.40 -8.13
CA PRO A 533 5.35 -46.20 -7.09
C PRO A 533 4.24 -45.39 -6.42
N ARG A 534 3.07 -46.01 -6.22
CA ARG A 534 1.91 -45.37 -5.58
C ARG A 534 2.26 -44.82 -4.20
N THR A 535 2.00 -43.54 -3.98
CA THR A 535 2.16 -42.89 -2.66
C THR A 535 1.05 -43.29 -1.69
N GLN A 536 1.17 -42.89 -0.42
CA GLN A 536 0.10 -43.09 0.57
C GLN A 536 -1.23 -42.45 0.14
N ARG A 537 -1.19 -41.37 -0.64
CA ARG A 537 -2.37 -40.67 -1.19
C ARG A 537 -2.81 -41.19 -2.57
N GLN A 538 -2.38 -42.40 -2.95
CA GLN A 538 -2.72 -43.06 -4.22
C GLN A 538 -2.34 -42.22 -5.46
N LYS A 539 -1.24 -41.45 -5.39
CA LYS A 539 -0.68 -40.74 -6.56
C LYS A 539 0.44 -41.58 -7.16
N ASP A 540 0.49 -41.68 -8.48
CA ASP A 540 1.47 -42.50 -9.22
C ASP A 540 2.10 -41.78 -10.42
N SER A 541 1.79 -40.49 -10.58
CA SER A 541 2.30 -39.64 -11.66
C SER A 541 2.57 -38.22 -11.14
N ILE A 542 3.44 -37.48 -11.81
CA ILE A 542 3.69 -36.05 -11.53
C ILE A 542 3.47 -35.27 -12.82
N MET A 543 2.67 -34.20 -12.76
CA MET A 543 2.54 -33.22 -13.82
C MET A 543 3.59 -32.14 -13.59
N ALA A 544 4.58 -32.05 -14.49
CA ALA A 544 5.58 -31.01 -14.51
C ALA A 544 5.14 -29.92 -15.48
N VAL A 545 5.05 -28.67 -15.01
CA VAL A 545 4.64 -27.54 -15.86
C VAL A 545 5.75 -26.52 -15.85
N VAL A 546 6.35 -26.27 -17.01
CA VAL A 546 7.57 -25.46 -17.13
C VAL A 546 7.33 -24.21 -17.97
N ASP A 547 7.67 -23.05 -17.42
CA ASP A 547 7.73 -21.79 -18.18
C ASP A 547 8.92 -21.81 -19.14
N GLN A 548 8.66 -21.60 -20.44
CA GLN A 548 9.70 -21.65 -21.46
C GLN A 548 10.69 -20.49 -21.37
N LEU A 549 10.34 -19.37 -20.72
CA LEU A 549 11.24 -18.22 -20.61
C LEU A 549 12.17 -18.31 -19.40
N SER A 550 11.61 -18.37 -18.19
CA SER A 550 12.36 -18.38 -16.93
C SER A 550 12.89 -19.76 -16.54
N LYS A 551 12.35 -20.83 -17.14
CA LYS A 551 12.55 -22.23 -16.75
C LYS A 551 12.00 -22.58 -15.37
N MET A 552 11.18 -21.71 -14.79
CA MET A 552 10.48 -22.00 -13.54
C MET A 552 9.53 -23.17 -13.78
N ALA A 553 9.51 -24.12 -12.85
CA ALA A 553 8.69 -25.33 -12.95
C ALA A 553 7.81 -25.49 -11.72
N HIS A 554 6.60 -26.02 -11.95
CA HIS A 554 5.70 -26.53 -10.91
C HIS A 554 5.57 -28.04 -11.02
N PHE A 555 5.67 -28.74 -9.88
CA PHE A 555 5.57 -30.19 -9.83
C PHE A 555 4.34 -30.62 -9.04
N ILE A 556 3.34 -31.14 -9.75
CA ILE A 556 2.01 -31.40 -9.19
C ILE A 556 1.74 -32.91 -9.14
N PRO A 557 1.42 -33.49 -7.96
CA PRO A 557 1.18 -34.92 -7.86
C PRO A 557 -0.19 -35.28 -8.43
N CYS A 558 -0.23 -36.24 -9.35
CA CYS A 558 -1.46 -36.69 -10.02
C CYS A 558 -1.54 -38.23 -10.10
N ALA A 559 -2.67 -38.75 -10.57
CA ALA A 559 -2.84 -40.18 -10.82
C ALA A 559 -2.97 -40.44 -12.32
N ASN A 560 -2.41 -41.55 -12.79
CA ASN A 560 -2.43 -41.93 -14.18
C ASN A 560 -3.85 -42.24 -14.68
N THR A 561 -4.79 -42.48 -13.77
CA THR A 561 -6.21 -42.74 -14.02
C THR A 561 -7.03 -41.46 -14.23
N TYR A 562 -6.44 -40.27 -14.04
CA TYR A 562 -7.18 -39.02 -14.19
C TYR A 562 -7.66 -38.82 -15.63
N ASP A 563 -8.93 -38.44 -15.78
CA ASP A 563 -9.49 -38.05 -17.06
C ASP A 563 -9.12 -36.59 -17.44
N ALA A 564 -9.47 -36.22 -18.66
CA ALA A 564 -9.24 -34.87 -19.19
C ALA A 564 -9.83 -33.74 -18.32
N SER A 565 -11.00 -33.97 -17.70
CA SER A 565 -11.67 -32.98 -16.86
C SER A 565 -10.93 -32.80 -15.53
N GLN A 566 -10.49 -33.89 -14.92
CA GLN A 566 -9.72 -33.90 -13.68
C GLN A 566 -8.34 -33.26 -13.86
N VAL A 567 -7.65 -33.53 -14.97
CA VAL A 567 -6.38 -32.85 -15.30
C VAL A 567 -6.61 -31.35 -15.51
N ALA A 568 -7.69 -30.94 -16.18
CA ALA A 568 -7.98 -29.52 -16.37
C ALA A 568 -8.27 -28.83 -15.04
N ARG A 569 -9.08 -29.43 -14.17
CA ARG A 569 -9.32 -28.90 -12.81
C ARG A 569 -8.03 -28.73 -12.03
N LEU A 570 -7.12 -29.71 -12.12
CA LEU A 570 -5.82 -29.66 -11.46
C LEU A 570 -4.92 -28.56 -12.04
N TYR A 571 -4.89 -28.40 -13.36
CA TYR A 571 -4.14 -27.33 -14.01
C TYR A 571 -4.65 -25.94 -13.61
N PHE A 572 -5.97 -25.78 -13.49
CA PHE A 572 -6.56 -24.53 -13.03
C PHE A 572 -6.27 -24.23 -11.56
N SER A 573 -6.37 -25.23 -10.68
CA SER A 573 -6.14 -25.05 -9.25
C SER A 573 -4.68 -24.74 -8.91
N GLU A 574 -3.74 -25.30 -9.66
CA GLU A 574 -2.31 -25.18 -9.35
C GLU A 574 -1.55 -24.19 -10.24
N ILE A 575 -1.91 -24.04 -11.52
CA ILE A 575 -1.16 -23.20 -12.47
C ILE A 575 -1.90 -21.90 -12.78
N VAL A 576 -3.13 -21.98 -13.29
CA VAL A 576 -3.88 -20.78 -13.70
C VAL A 576 -4.15 -19.86 -12.51
N ARG A 577 -4.38 -20.44 -11.33
CA ARG A 577 -4.51 -19.69 -10.06
C ARG A 577 -3.28 -18.81 -9.75
N LEU A 578 -2.08 -19.23 -10.15
CA LEU A 578 -0.84 -18.56 -9.82
C LEU A 578 -0.38 -17.60 -10.92
N HIS A 579 -0.51 -18.01 -12.19
CA HIS A 579 0.11 -17.31 -13.34
C HIS A 579 -0.87 -16.84 -14.40
N GLY A 580 -2.15 -17.18 -14.27
CA GLY A 580 -3.17 -16.91 -15.29
C GLY A 580 -3.14 -17.91 -16.45
N VAL A 581 -3.90 -17.58 -17.50
CA VAL A 581 -4.06 -18.42 -18.70
C VAL A 581 -2.88 -18.16 -19.65
N PRO A 582 -2.04 -19.16 -19.97
CA PRO A 582 -0.91 -18.96 -20.88
C PRO A 582 -1.39 -18.67 -22.31
N LYS A 583 -0.58 -17.95 -23.09
CA LYS A 583 -0.85 -17.67 -24.51
C LYS A 583 -0.66 -18.91 -25.37
N SER A 584 0.38 -19.69 -25.09
CA SER A 584 0.62 -20.95 -25.78
C SER A 584 0.99 -22.08 -24.85
N LEU A 585 0.60 -23.29 -25.24
CA LEU A 585 1.02 -24.53 -24.60
C LEU A 585 1.72 -25.40 -25.64
N THR A 586 2.93 -25.84 -25.32
CA THR A 586 3.69 -26.80 -26.13
C THR A 586 3.79 -28.11 -25.39
N SER A 587 3.17 -29.18 -25.91
CA SER A 587 3.15 -30.49 -25.26
C SER A 587 3.57 -31.60 -26.21
N ASP A 588 4.31 -32.56 -25.69
CA ASP A 588 4.60 -33.82 -26.35
C ASP A 588 3.43 -34.80 -26.23
N TRP A 589 3.38 -35.77 -27.14
CA TRP A 589 2.22 -36.57 -27.56
C TRP A 589 1.63 -37.54 -26.51
N ASP A 590 1.31 -37.08 -25.30
CA ASP A 590 0.55 -37.88 -24.35
C ASP A 590 -0.95 -37.83 -24.69
N VAL A 591 -1.56 -39.02 -24.82
CA VAL A 591 -2.95 -39.27 -25.21
C VAL A 591 -3.94 -38.55 -24.26
N LYS A 592 -3.49 -38.21 -23.04
CA LYS A 592 -4.26 -37.45 -22.05
C LYS A 592 -4.55 -36.00 -22.43
N PHE A 593 -3.66 -35.36 -23.20
CA PHE A 593 -3.85 -33.99 -23.71
C PHE A 593 -4.61 -33.95 -25.05
N ILE A 594 -4.82 -35.10 -25.68
CA ILE A 594 -5.46 -35.23 -27.01
C ILE A 594 -7.00 -35.28 -26.92
N GLY A 595 -7.60 -35.16 -25.73
CA GLY A 595 -9.05 -35.10 -25.59
C GLY A 595 -9.66 -33.92 -26.35
N HIS A 596 -10.76 -34.16 -27.10
CA HIS A 596 -11.58 -33.11 -27.73
C HIS A 596 -11.92 -31.99 -26.73
N PHE A 597 -12.13 -32.35 -25.47
CA PHE A 597 -12.31 -31.44 -24.36
C PHE A 597 -11.16 -30.44 -24.20
N TRP A 598 -9.90 -30.87 -24.18
CA TRP A 598 -8.73 -29.99 -23.97
C TRP A 598 -8.54 -29.02 -25.13
N ARG A 599 -8.65 -29.49 -26.37
CA ARG A 599 -8.59 -28.63 -27.55
C ARG A 599 -9.70 -27.57 -27.55
N THR A 600 -10.90 -27.98 -27.16
CA THR A 600 -12.05 -27.07 -27.06
C THR A 600 -11.87 -26.06 -25.95
N LEU A 601 -11.35 -26.48 -24.80
CA LEU A 601 -11.09 -25.63 -23.63
C LEU A 601 -10.10 -24.50 -23.97
N TRP A 602 -8.91 -24.84 -24.47
CA TRP A 602 -7.89 -23.83 -24.76
C TRP A 602 -8.25 -22.95 -25.95
N LYS A 603 -8.92 -23.50 -26.97
CA LYS A 603 -9.48 -22.69 -28.07
C LYS A 603 -10.48 -21.66 -27.55
N ARG A 604 -11.34 -22.02 -26.59
CA ARG A 604 -12.28 -21.09 -25.95
C ARG A 604 -11.59 -20.06 -25.05
N LEU A 605 -10.48 -20.42 -24.41
CA LEU A 605 -9.64 -19.52 -23.62
C LEU A 605 -8.71 -18.66 -24.49
N GLY A 606 -8.70 -18.88 -25.80
CA GLY A 606 -7.87 -18.17 -26.79
C GLY A 606 -6.38 -18.53 -26.75
N SER A 607 -6.00 -19.63 -26.12
CA SER A 607 -4.61 -20.11 -26.08
C SER A 607 -4.30 -20.97 -27.31
N GLN A 608 -3.08 -20.85 -27.83
CA GLN A 608 -2.59 -21.66 -28.95
C GLN A 608 -1.97 -22.96 -28.43
N LEU A 609 -2.39 -24.09 -28.99
CA LEU A 609 -1.79 -25.39 -28.69
C LEU A 609 -0.80 -25.74 -29.81
N HIS A 610 0.48 -25.77 -29.47
CA HIS A 610 1.54 -26.21 -30.38
C HIS A 610 1.93 -27.64 -30.07
N PHE A 611 1.98 -28.47 -31.12
CA PHE A 611 2.39 -29.87 -31.03
C PHE A 611 3.79 -29.99 -31.62
N SER A 612 4.74 -30.48 -30.82
CA SER A 612 6.12 -30.70 -31.28
C SER A 612 6.17 -31.86 -32.28
N SER A 613 6.86 -31.71 -33.41
CA SER A 613 7.23 -32.86 -34.25
C SER A 613 8.31 -33.67 -33.54
N ALA A 614 8.14 -34.99 -33.43
CA ALA A 614 8.84 -35.93 -32.54
C ALA A 614 10.40 -35.99 -32.56
N HIS A 615 11.11 -35.06 -33.21
CA HIS A 615 12.58 -35.08 -33.30
C HIS A 615 13.29 -33.74 -33.02
N GLN A 616 12.59 -32.61 -32.86
CA GLN A 616 13.23 -31.33 -32.51
C GLN A 616 12.26 -30.39 -31.79
N SER A 617 12.19 -30.45 -30.44
CA SER A 617 11.91 -29.30 -29.54
C SER A 617 11.54 -29.64 -28.07
N ASP A 618 11.69 -30.87 -27.58
CA ASP A 618 11.31 -31.23 -26.18
C ASP A 618 12.49 -31.43 -25.20
N GLY A 619 13.71 -31.06 -25.61
CA GLY A 619 14.90 -31.25 -24.75
C GLY A 619 14.87 -30.49 -23.42
N GLN A 620 13.90 -29.61 -23.16
CA GLN A 620 13.86 -28.77 -21.96
C GLN A 620 13.06 -29.38 -20.79
N THR A 621 11.84 -29.85 -21.07
CA THR A 621 10.99 -30.64 -20.16
C THR A 621 11.67 -31.97 -19.82
N GLU A 622 12.32 -32.63 -20.79
CA GLU A 622 13.10 -33.85 -20.54
C GLU A 622 14.25 -33.61 -19.54
N VAL A 623 14.98 -32.50 -19.70
CA VAL A 623 16.05 -32.10 -18.77
C VAL A 623 15.47 -31.74 -17.39
N THR A 624 14.29 -31.13 -17.34
CA THR A 624 13.57 -30.79 -16.11
C THR A 624 13.16 -32.07 -15.37
N ASN A 625 12.54 -33.02 -16.06
CA ASN A 625 12.13 -34.31 -15.50
C ASN A 625 13.32 -35.15 -15.02
N ARG A 626 14.44 -35.12 -15.76
CA ARG A 626 15.69 -35.77 -15.34
C ARG A 626 16.24 -35.16 -14.06
N SER A 627 16.21 -33.84 -13.95
CA SER A 627 16.66 -33.09 -12.76
C SER A 627 15.75 -33.37 -11.56
N LEU A 628 14.44 -33.35 -11.76
CA LEU A 628 13.44 -33.75 -10.77
C LEU A 628 13.67 -35.20 -10.31
N GLY A 629 13.90 -36.13 -11.23
CA GLY A 629 14.17 -37.53 -10.92
C GLY A 629 15.42 -37.73 -10.07
N ASN A 630 16.47 -36.92 -10.27
CA ASN A 630 17.67 -36.92 -9.44
C ASN A 630 17.40 -36.32 -8.05
N LEU A 631 16.67 -35.20 -7.97
CA LEU A 631 16.29 -34.56 -6.70
C LEU A 631 15.43 -35.49 -5.85
N LEU A 632 14.41 -36.12 -6.43
CA LEU A 632 13.56 -37.09 -5.75
C LEU A 632 14.37 -38.30 -5.27
N ARG A 633 15.33 -38.80 -6.05
CA ARG A 633 16.21 -39.89 -5.60
C ARG A 633 17.05 -39.50 -4.37
N SER A 634 17.53 -38.26 -4.32
CA SER A 634 18.29 -37.74 -3.18
C SER A 634 17.40 -37.52 -1.93
N LEU A 635 16.23 -36.90 -2.10
CA LEU A 635 15.35 -36.49 -1.00
C LEU A 635 14.58 -37.66 -0.37
N VAL A 636 14.27 -38.71 -1.14
CA VAL A 636 13.40 -39.82 -0.71
C VAL A 636 14.18 -40.94 -0.02
N GLY A 637 15.50 -41.03 -0.25
CA GLY A 637 16.34 -42.13 0.26
C GLY A 637 15.72 -43.50 -0.03
N ASN A 638 15.63 -44.36 0.98
CA ASN A 638 15.08 -45.72 0.88
C ASN A 638 13.53 -45.81 1.03
N GLY A 639 12.81 -44.68 1.12
CA GLY A 639 11.38 -44.65 1.46
C GLY A 639 10.44 -44.23 0.32
N PRO A 640 10.12 -45.10 -0.67
CA PRO A 640 9.39 -44.71 -1.88
C PRO A 640 7.97 -44.16 -1.66
N ARG A 641 7.37 -44.40 -0.49
CA ARG A 641 5.98 -44.01 -0.17
C ARG A 641 5.77 -42.54 0.25
N ARG A 642 6.84 -41.74 0.44
CA ARG A 642 6.79 -40.33 0.90
C ARG A 642 6.99 -39.28 -0.22
N ARG A 643 6.98 -39.71 -1.49
CA ARG A 643 7.33 -38.86 -2.66
C ARG A 643 6.44 -37.63 -2.84
N ASP A 644 5.16 -37.73 -2.52
CA ASP A 644 4.21 -36.60 -2.57
C ASP A 644 4.50 -35.54 -1.50
N THR A 645 4.95 -35.93 -0.31
CA THR A 645 5.28 -34.98 0.78
C THR A 645 6.58 -34.19 0.56
N VAL A 646 7.50 -34.70 -0.28
CA VAL A 646 8.78 -34.04 -0.58
C VAL A 646 8.75 -33.22 -1.87
N LEU A 647 7.64 -33.28 -2.63
CA LEU A 647 7.53 -32.61 -3.92
C LEU A 647 7.65 -31.08 -3.82
N PRO A 648 7.05 -30.40 -2.82
CA PRO A 648 7.28 -28.96 -2.62
C PRO A 648 8.75 -28.61 -2.31
N GLN A 649 9.47 -29.50 -1.61
CA GLN A 649 10.89 -29.31 -1.31
C GLN A 649 11.75 -29.49 -2.57
N ALA A 650 11.39 -30.45 -3.42
CA ALA A 650 12.02 -30.66 -4.72
C ALA A 650 11.78 -29.47 -5.67
N GLU A 651 10.57 -28.92 -5.70
CA GLU A 651 10.22 -27.73 -6.47
C GLU A 651 11.03 -26.51 -6.02
N PHE A 652 11.09 -26.26 -4.70
CA PHE A 652 11.89 -25.18 -4.14
C PHE A 652 13.38 -25.32 -4.50
N ALA A 653 13.94 -26.53 -4.32
CA ALA A 653 15.33 -26.81 -4.64
C ALA A 653 15.63 -26.62 -6.13
N TYR A 654 14.75 -27.09 -7.01
CA TYR A 654 14.87 -26.93 -8.46
C TYR A 654 14.86 -25.44 -8.85
N ASN A 655 13.83 -24.70 -8.44
CA ASN A 655 13.67 -23.29 -8.84
C ASN A 655 14.74 -22.35 -8.25
N ARG A 656 15.40 -22.75 -7.14
CA ARG A 656 16.54 -22.02 -6.56
C ARG A 656 17.91 -22.45 -7.12
N SER A 657 17.99 -23.58 -7.81
CA SER A 657 19.25 -24.06 -8.38
C SER A 657 19.62 -23.30 -9.65
N THR A 658 20.91 -23.04 -9.87
CA THR A 658 21.38 -22.34 -11.07
C THR A 658 21.31 -23.26 -12.29
N HIS A 659 20.65 -22.81 -13.35
CA HIS A 659 20.52 -23.57 -14.58
C HIS A 659 21.68 -23.27 -15.54
N ARG A 660 22.27 -24.32 -16.14
CA ARG A 660 23.39 -24.18 -17.10
C ARG A 660 23.03 -23.35 -18.33
N SER A 661 21.77 -23.41 -18.77
CA SER A 661 21.28 -22.70 -19.95
C SER A 661 21.11 -21.19 -19.72
N THR A 662 20.82 -20.77 -18.49
CA THR A 662 20.50 -19.37 -18.15
C THR A 662 21.58 -18.69 -17.29
N GLY A 663 22.51 -19.46 -16.71
CA GLY A 663 23.53 -18.97 -15.78
C GLY A 663 22.98 -18.46 -14.45
N GLN A 664 21.66 -18.52 -14.24
CA GLN A 664 20.93 -17.98 -13.10
C GLN A 664 19.91 -19.01 -12.60
N SER A 665 19.39 -18.81 -11.39
CA SER A 665 18.29 -19.65 -10.90
C SER A 665 16.97 -19.26 -11.58
N PRO A 666 16.09 -20.24 -11.90
CA PRO A 666 14.77 -19.95 -12.46
C PRO A 666 13.95 -18.93 -11.66
N PHE A 667 14.00 -19.02 -10.33
CA PHE A 667 13.34 -18.07 -9.42
C PHE A 667 13.86 -16.63 -9.59
N LEU A 668 15.18 -16.44 -9.67
CA LEU A 668 15.76 -15.11 -9.85
C LEU A 668 15.43 -14.54 -11.23
N LEU A 669 15.47 -15.38 -12.28
CA LEU A 669 15.16 -14.96 -13.64
C LEU A 669 13.69 -14.57 -13.78
N PHE A 670 12.77 -15.31 -13.16
CA PHE A 670 11.36 -14.96 -13.05
C PHE A 670 11.16 -13.57 -12.43
N MET A 671 11.78 -13.32 -11.26
CA MET A 671 11.68 -12.04 -10.56
C MET A 671 12.20 -10.87 -11.42
N ILE A 672 13.37 -11.02 -12.04
CA ILE A 672 13.97 -9.97 -12.87
C ILE A 672 13.09 -9.68 -14.10
N LYS A 673 12.56 -10.73 -14.75
CA LYS A 673 11.74 -10.57 -15.95
C LYS A 673 10.38 -9.92 -15.64
N GLN A 674 9.75 -10.26 -14.52
CA GLN A 674 8.54 -9.56 -14.07
C GLN A 674 8.81 -8.07 -13.79
N MET A 675 9.90 -7.75 -13.08
CA MET A 675 10.27 -6.36 -12.81
C MET A 675 10.54 -5.58 -14.11
N HIS A 676 11.25 -6.18 -15.06
CA HIS A 676 11.49 -5.56 -16.36
C HIS A 676 10.20 -5.32 -17.16
N GLN A 677 9.22 -6.22 -17.06
CA GLN A 677 7.93 -6.07 -17.72
C GLN A 677 7.14 -4.90 -17.11
N LEU A 678 7.04 -4.85 -15.78
CA LEU A 678 6.39 -3.74 -15.07
C LEU A 678 7.01 -2.38 -15.40
N VAL A 679 8.34 -2.30 -15.45
CA VAL A 679 9.04 -1.07 -15.82
C VAL A 679 8.77 -0.67 -17.26
N ARG A 680 8.77 -1.62 -18.20
CA ARG A 680 8.45 -1.33 -19.61
C ARG A 680 7.01 -0.85 -19.78
N ASP A 681 6.06 -1.52 -19.15
CA ASP A 681 4.65 -1.14 -19.22
C ASP A 681 4.43 0.25 -18.62
N GLN A 682 5.11 0.58 -17.52
CA GLN A 682 5.07 1.92 -16.94
C GLN A 682 5.66 2.99 -17.88
N ILE A 683 6.77 2.71 -18.55
CA ILE A 683 7.38 3.63 -19.52
C ILE A 683 6.44 3.85 -20.71
N ILE A 684 5.84 2.78 -21.24
CA ILE A 684 4.88 2.87 -22.36
C ILE A 684 3.66 3.69 -21.95
N ASN A 685 3.09 3.39 -20.78
CA ASN A 685 1.93 4.12 -20.26
C ASN A 685 2.25 5.60 -20.01
N ASN A 686 3.41 5.91 -19.42
CA ASN A 686 3.86 7.28 -19.25
C ASN A 686 4.03 7.98 -20.60
N ASN A 687 4.64 7.33 -21.60
CA ASN A 687 4.77 7.89 -22.95
C ASN A 687 3.42 8.17 -23.61
N ILE A 688 2.43 7.28 -23.43
CA ILE A 688 1.06 7.48 -23.93
C ILE A 688 0.40 8.69 -23.24
N VAL A 689 0.59 8.84 -21.92
CA VAL A 689 0.08 9.98 -21.14
C VAL A 689 0.74 11.28 -21.61
N TYR A 690 2.07 11.30 -21.76
CA TYR A 690 2.80 12.45 -22.31
C TYR A 690 2.32 12.81 -23.72
N GLN A 691 2.10 11.81 -24.58
CA GLN A 691 1.59 12.03 -25.94
C GLN A 691 0.14 12.57 -25.93
N ARG A 692 -0.70 12.14 -24.99
CA ARG A 692 -2.06 12.67 -24.82
C ARG A 692 -2.02 14.13 -24.40
N HIS A 693 -1.27 14.47 -23.34
CA HIS A 693 -1.14 15.85 -22.86
C HIS A 693 -0.52 16.78 -23.91
N ALA A 694 0.55 16.37 -24.60
CA ALA A 694 1.18 17.16 -25.66
C ALA A 694 0.26 17.40 -26.88
N ASN A 695 -0.74 16.56 -27.10
CA ASN A 695 -1.70 16.72 -28.20
C ASN A 695 -2.96 17.52 -27.83
N VAL A 696 -3.21 17.82 -26.54
CA VAL A 696 -4.40 18.58 -26.09
C VAL A 696 -4.39 20.02 -26.63
N HIS A 697 -3.23 20.65 -26.70
CA HIS A 697 -3.09 22.06 -27.10
C HIS A 697 -2.86 22.25 -28.62
N ARG A 698 -2.86 21.17 -29.41
CA ARG A 698 -2.67 21.26 -30.87
C ARG A 698 -3.98 21.59 -31.60
N LYS A 699 -4.14 22.84 -32.06
CA LYS A 699 -5.16 23.19 -33.06
C LYS A 699 -4.83 22.54 -34.41
N ARG A 700 -5.77 21.76 -34.96
CA ARG A 700 -5.63 21.08 -36.26
C ARG A 700 -5.76 22.10 -37.39
N VAL A 701 -4.64 22.59 -37.93
CA VAL A 701 -4.62 23.50 -39.09
C VAL A 701 -4.47 22.67 -40.36
N VAL A 702 -5.35 22.88 -41.35
CA VAL A 702 -5.35 22.14 -42.62
C VAL A 702 -5.46 23.13 -43.77
N PHE A 703 -4.58 23.02 -44.77
CA PHE A 703 -4.57 23.91 -45.93
C PHE A 703 -4.98 23.17 -47.22
N LYS A 704 -5.47 23.92 -48.22
CA LYS A 704 -5.84 23.45 -49.55
C LYS A 704 -4.82 23.89 -50.59
N GLU A 705 -4.77 23.16 -51.72
CA GLU A 705 -3.97 23.57 -52.86
C GLU A 705 -4.49 24.91 -53.40
N GLY A 706 -3.60 25.89 -53.49
CA GLY A 706 -3.93 27.26 -53.86
C GLY A 706 -3.99 28.26 -52.72
N ASP A 707 -4.02 27.82 -51.46
CA ASP A 707 -3.98 28.71 -50.30
C ASP A 707 -2.63 29.44 -50.21
N LEU A 708 -2.67 30.71 -49.77
CA LEU A 708 -1.49 31.51 -49.49
C LEU A 708 -1.07 31.33 -48.03
N VAL A 709 0.22 31.08 -47.81
CA VAL A 709 0.79 30.83 -46.49
C VAL A 709 2.08 31.61 -46.26
N TRP A 710 2.31 31.98 -45.01
CA TRP A 710 3.60 32.42 -44.49
C TRP A 710 4.43 31.21 -44.10
N ILE A 711 5.73 31.20 -44.44
CA ILE A 711 6.69 30.18 -44.04
C ILE A 711 7.55 30.73 -42.90
N HIS A 712 7.66 29.97 -41.81
CA HIS A 712 8.59 30.23 -40.72
C HIS A 712 9.84 29.36 -40.90
N LEU A 713 11.01 29.97 -41.07
CA LEU A 713 12.27 29.24 -41.23
C LEU A 713 13.12 29.37 -39.95
N SER A 714 13.85 28.30 -39.60
CA SER A 714 14.85 28.33 -38.53
C SER A 714 16.13 29.04 -38.99
N LYS A 715 16.94 29.56 -38.05
CA LYS A 715 18.19 30.32 -38.33
C LYS A 715 19.10 29.64 -39.37
N ASP A 716 19.20 28.31 -39.33
CA ASP A 716 20.12 27.53 -40.18
C ASP A 716 19.60 27.25 -41.60
N ARG A 717 18.36 27.64 -41.92
CA ARG A 717 17.70 27.36 -43.21
C ARG A 717 17.46 28.60 -44.08
N PHE A 718 17.86 29.79 -43.62
CA PHE A 718 17.75 31.02 -44.42
C PHE A 718 18.92 31.14 -45.43
N PRO A 719 18.69 31.68 -46.65
CA PRO A 719 19.78 32.01 -47.58
C PRO A 719 20.80 32.97 -46.94
N ALA A 720 22.08 32.79 -47.25
CA ALA A 720 23.16 33.62 -46.73
C ALA A 720 22.92 35.10 -47.06
N GLY A 721 22.65 35.94 -46.03
CA GLY A 721 22.42 37.38 -46.19
C GLY A 721 21.32 38.02 -45.35
N ARG A 722 20.50 37.26 -44.60
CA ARG A 722 19.56 37.84 -43.62
C ARG A 722 20.24 38.10 -42.29
N GLY A 723 20.57 39.37 -42.01
CA GLY A 723 21.09 39.81 -40.70
C GLY A 723 20.09 39.57 -39.56
N GLY A 724 20.62 39.10 -38.42
CA GLY A 724 19.85 38.64 -37.26
C GLY A 724 19.04 39.69 -36.51
N LYS A 725 18.08 39.19 -35.74
CA LYS A 725 17.21 39.82 -34.71
C LYS A 725 16.31 40.99 -35.11
N LEU A 726 16.50 41.66 -36.25
CA LEU A 726 15.72 42.87 -36.63
C LEU A 726 14.75 42.70 -37.81
N ARG A 727 14.59 41.49 -38.37
CA ARG A 727 13.65 41.22 -39.49
C ARG A 727 12.57 40.20 -39.09
N PRO A 728 11.36 40.25 -39.71
CA PRO A 728 10.30 39.25 -39.56
C PRO A 728 10.80 37.81 -39.66
N ARG A 729 10.37 36.94 -38.74
CA ARG A 729 10.69 35.50 -38.75
C ARG A 729 9.88 34.72 -39.80
N ALA A 730 8.78 35.29 -40.27
CA ALA A 730 7.95 34.78 -41.34
C ALA A 730 8.37 35.35 -42.71
N ASP A 731 8.26 34.56 -43.78
CA ASP A 731 8.53 34.94 -45.15
C ASP A 731 7.40 34.46 -46.07
N GLY A 732 6.96 35.29 -47.03
CA GLY A 732 5.78 35.01 -47.85
C GLY A 732 5.05 36.27 -48.33
N PRO A 733 3.83 36.15 -48.89
CA PRO A 733 3.03 34.92 -49.02
C PRO A 733 3.49 33.99 -50.15
N PHE A 734 3.46 32.68 -49.90
CA PHE A 734 3.72 31.65 -50.90
C PHE A 734 2.51 30.74 -51.09
N LYS A 735 2.35 30.18 -52.29
CA LYS A 735 1.19 29.36 -52.65
C LYS A 735 1.44 27.89 -52.38
N ILE A 736 0.47 27.19 -51.78
CA ILE A 736 0.54 25.72 -51.67
C ILE A 736 0.29 25.11 -53.04
N ILE A 737 1.29 24.41 -53.57
CA ILE A 737 1.23 23.70 -54.85
C ILE A 737 0.53 22.36 -54.67
N LYS A 738 0.88 21.64 -53.60
CA LYS A 738 0.39 20.27 -53.42
C LYS A 738 0.29 19.88 -51.95
N ARG A 739 -0.81 19.23 -51.56
CA ARG A 739 -0.93 18.58 -50.25
C ARG A 739 -0.42 17.15 -50.33
N ILE A 740 0.60 16.82 -49.54
CA ILE A 740 1.17 15.47 -49.50
C ILE A 740 0.44 14.64 -48.42
N ASN A 741 0.21 15.22 -47.25
CA ASN A 741 -0.64 14.69 -46.18
C ASN A 741 -1.08 15.84 -45.25
N ASP A 742 -1.83 15.56 -44.18
CA ASP A 742 -2.34 16.58 -43.23
C ASP A 742 -1.24 17.41 -42.55
N ILE A 743 0.00 16.90 -42.55
CA ILE A 743 1.15 17.44 -41.80
C ILE A 743 2.21 18.02 -42.75
N THR A 744 2.17 17.74 -44.05
CA THR A 744 3.24 18.06 -44.99
C THR A 744 2.70 18.58 -46.32
N TYR A 745 3.17 19.77 -46.70
CA TYR A 745 2.70 20.53 -47.86
C TYR A 745 3.88 20.95 -48.74
N LYS A 746 3.67 20.95 -50.05
CA LYS A 746 4.63 21.49 -51.03
C LYS A 746 4.21 22.91 -51.40
N VAL A 747 5.14 23.85 -51.27
CA VAL A 747 4.92 25.29 -51.42
C VAL A 747 5.72 25.84 -52.61
N ASP A 748 5.18 26.85 -53.28
CA ASP A 748 5.81 27.52 -54.42
C ASP A 748 6.93 28.47 -53.96
N LEU A 749 8.14 27.91 -53.82
CA LEU A 749 9.33 28.65 -53.41
C LEU A 749 10.18 29.08 -54.63
N PRO A 750 10.65 30.34 -54.68
CA PRO A 750 11.57 30.76 -55.72
C PRO A 750 12.94 30.09 -55.59
N GLY A 751 13.61 29.82 -56.72
CA GLY A 751 14.84 29.01 -56.77
C GLY A 751 16.10 29.56 -56.08
N HIS A 752 16.04 30.73 -55.46
CA HIS A 752 17.15 31.26 -54.63
C HIS A 752 17.14 30.72 -53.19
N TYR A 753 16.05 30.04 -52.77
CA TYR A 753 16.01 29.27 -51.53
C TYR A 753 16.70 27.92 -51.76
N GLN A 754 17.84 27.69 -51.11
CA GLN A 754 18.59 26.42 -51.20
C GLN A 754 17.98 25.31 -50.34
N VAL A 755 16.66 25.33 -50.10
CA VAL A 755 15.94 24.39 -49.24
C VAL A 755 14.84 23.66 -50.00
N SER A 756 14.46 22.49 -49.52
CA SER A 756 13.36 21.72 -50.09
C SER A 756 12.06 22.53 -50.03
N ALA A 757 11.30 22.55 -51.13
CA ALA A 757 9.99 23.19 -51.23
C ALA A 757 8.87 22.47 -50.45
N THR A 758 9.22 21.58 -49.52
CA THR A 758 8.30 20.74 -48.75
C THR A 758 8.40 21.11 -47.28
N PHE A 759 7.29 21.54 -46.69
CA PHE A 759 7.22 22.10 -45.33
C PHE A 759 6.25 21.31 -44.45
N ASN A 760 6.55 21.26 -43.15
CA ASN A 760 5.63 20.76 -42.15
C ASN A 760 4.55 21.80 -41.85
N VAL A 761 3.33 21.38 -41.51
CA VAL A 761 2.24 22.26 -41.11
C VAL A 761 2.60 23.18 -39.92
N ALA A 762 3.50 22.74 -39.05
CA ALA A 762 4.02 23.54 -37.93
C ALA A 762 4.86 24.75 -38.39
N ASP A 763 5.44 24.70 -39.59
CA ASP A 763 6.26 25.76 -40.17
C ASP A 763 5.44 26.73 -41.05
N LEU A 764 4.11 26.56 -41.13
CA LEU A 764 3.22 27.30 -42.02
C LEU A 764 2.11 28.03 -41.26
N SER A 765 1.84 29.28 -41.62
CA SER A 765 0.73 30.09 -41.10
C SER A 765 -0.17 30.61 -42.23
N PRO A 766 -1.50 30.69 -42.05
CA PRO A 766 -2.40 31.22 -43.08
C PRO A 766 -2.14 32.69 -43.37
N PHE A 767 -2.19 33.10 -44.64
CA PHE A 767 -2.14 34.50 -45.07
C PHE A 767 -3.56 35.08 -45.16
N LEU A 768 -3.83 36.17 -44.42
CA LEU A 768 -5.11 36.91 -44.46
C LEU A 768 -4.87 38.32 -45.01
N PRO A 769 -5.59 38.77 -46.08
CA PRO A 769 -5.32 40.05 -46.74
C PRO A 769 -5.68 41.33 -45.96
N GLU A 770 -6.40 41.24 -44.83
CA GLU A 770 -7.03 42.41 -44.17
C GLU A 770 -6.45 42.81 -42.80
N ASP A 771 -5.35 42.19 -42.33
CA ASP A 771 -4.71 42.57 -41.05
C ASP A 771 -3.28 43.11 -41.27
N ASP A 772 -3.15 44.44 -41.33
CA ASP A 772 -1.85 45.14 -41.26
C ASP A 772 -1.20 45.08 -39.86
N SER A 773 -1.75 44.30 -38.92
CA SER A 773 -1.21 44.08 -37.58
C SER A 773 -0.70 42.65 -37.32
N PHE A 774 -0.29 41.91 -38.36
CA PHE A 774 0.31 40.58 -38.17
C PHE A 774 1.71 40.69 -37.54
N ASP A 775 1.81 40.48 -36.22
CA ASP A 775 3.10 40.48 -35.51
C ASP A 775 3.97 39.31 -36.01
N SER A 776 4.85 39.64 -36.95
CA SER A 776 5.67 38.73 -37.73
C SER A 776 6.80 38.06 -36.90
N ARG A 777 6.68 38.11 -35.57
CA ARG A 777 7.66 37.71 -34.56
C ARG A 777 7.24 36.51 -33.72
N ARG A 778 5.98 36.07 -33.74
CA ARG A 778 5.53 34.86 -33.01
C ARG A 778 5.12 33.73 -33.95
N SER A 779 5.68 32.55 -33.71
CA SER A 779 5.13 31.27 -34.16
C SER A 779 3.98 30.88 -33.21
N PRO A 780 2.87 30.28 -33.69
CA PRO A 780 1.82 29.75 -32.83
C PRO A 780 2.25 28.54 -31.98
N PHE A 781 3.47 28.02 -32.20
CA PHE A 781 3.94 26.73 -31.69
C PHE A 781 5.21 26.79 -30.83
N GLU A 782 5.73 27.98 -30.50
CA GLU A 782 6.85 28.14 -29.55
C GLU A 782 6.42 28.95 -28.31
N GLU A 783 6.45 28.33 -27.13
CA GLU A 783 6.60 29.05 -25.87
C GLU A 783 8.04 29.56 -25.77
N GLY A 784 8.22 30.77 -25.24
CA GLY A 784 9.48 31.50 -25.27
C GLY A 784 10.68 30.69 -24.78
N GLU A 785 11.68 30.51 -25.65
CA GLU A 785 13.02 30.10 -25.24
C GLU A 785 13.60 31.16 -24.31
N ASN A 786 13.97 30.75 -23.10
CA ASN A 786 14.83 31.53 -22.23
C ASN A 786 16.23 31.63 -22.86
N ASP A 787 16.71 32.86 -23.05
CA ASP A 787 18.10 33.15 -23.41
C ASP A 787 19.02 32.75 -22.24
N ALA A 788 19.51 31.51 -22.26
CA ALA A 788 20.70 31.09 -21.55
C ALA A 788 21.50 30.14 -22.45
N ASP A 789 22.57 30.65 -23.05
CA ASP A 789 23.52 29.85 -23.83
C ASP A 789 24.09 28.70 -22.95
N PRO A 790 24.07 27.44 -23.41
CA PRO A 790 24.88 26.39 -22.80
C PRO A 790 26.34 26.62 -23.18
N VAL A 791 27.15 27.09 -22.22
CA VAL A 791 28.61 27.10 -22.32
C VAL A 791 29.10 25.64 -22.36
N TYR A 792 29.32 25.11 -23.57
CA TYR A 792 30.18 23.95 -23.78
C TYR A 792 31.64 24.42 -23.85
N ALA A 793 32.36 24.34 -22.73
CA ALA A 793 33.82 24.43 -22.72
C ALA A 793 34.41 23.06 -23.07
N GLY A 794 34.56 22.79 -24.37
CA GLY A 794 35.48 21.79 -24.89
C GLY A 794 36.69 22.52 -25.49
N GLN A 795 37.73 22.76 -24.68
CA GLN A 795 39.04 23.13 -25.23
C GLN A 795 39.80 21.86 -25.59
N GLY A 796 40.03 21.68 -26.88
CA GLY A 796 40.97 20.71 -27.42
C GLY A 796 42.40 21.07 -26.97
N ALA A 797 43.16 20.02 -26.68
CA ALA A 797 44.59 20.06 -26.54
C ALA A 797 45.24 20.41 -27.89
N ASP A 798 46.18 21.36 -27.85
CA ASP A 798 47.12 21.67 -28.92
C ASP A 798 48.31 20.67 -28.95
N PRO A 799 49.09 20.63 -30.05
CA PRO A 799 49.90 19.48 -30.50
C PRO A 799 51.29 19.37 -29.83
N PRO A 800 52.05 18.27 -30.08
CA PRO A 800 53.37 18.09 -29.50
C PRO A 800 54.42 18.84 -30.33
N ASP A 801 55.15 19.76 -29.70
CA ASP A 801 56.44 20.22 -30.20
C ASP A 801 57.57 19.72 -29.29
N SER A 802 58.62 19.32 -29.99
CA SER A 802 59.81 18.60 -29.56
C SER A 802 60.90 19.49 -28.95
N VAL A 803 61.81 18.83 -28.21
CA VAL A 803 63.21 19.20 -27.90
C VAL A 803 63.43 20.15 -26.72
N ALA A 804 63.76 19.57 -25.55
CA ALA A 804 65.11 19.56 -24.93
C ALA A 804 65.07 18.83 -23.58
#